data_AF-A0A433K4R2-F1
#
_entry.id   AF-A0A433K4R2-F1
#
_cell.length_a   1.000
_cell.length_b   1.000
_cell.length_c   1.000
_cell.angle_alpha   90.00
_cell.angle_beta   90.00
_cell.angle_gamma   90.00
#
_symmetry.space_group_name_H-M   'P 1'
#
loop_
_entity.id
_entity.type
_entity.pdbx_description
1 polymer ?
#
loop_
_entity_poly.entity_id
_entity_poly.type
_entity_poly.pdbx_seq_one_letter_code
_entity_poly.pdbx_strand_id
1 'polypeptide(L)'
;MFKPRKSIIILSVVSIIVIVLFLHAREAAHRLHRDPEVLMNRYYLLRQSNPEAANNALLILLQQDKNHVQALEELSQIYLQQHHLAQAKPLLAQLHQLKPEEQAYTFELASLYYEEGNWDKAQQLLDELKKGTNWDYKLKAQTLLSQMDSYLPFYQHKALVSSISTEEQPQASGLTTILLNYFYTIQHNEPEKAAQLLSLLDTLTADNTAIPLEMGYLSLQRKENKQAISHFLKAYALKPNPELALQLAYLYASDKQESEAAQFFLLAMTAQDLKIKRAAAKGYAVVNSSQPSPSKLALTQIPKTHDSLLLDQFYLLKKHNKQAAWELIQQIITQYPNNLTALKEAGFLAIDLKQRNDAIRYFSRAYELCYQPDLAMQLGYLYDEPNGMKTISTDKYWAYHYFNLATRAADKQLALRAQNAMTNLSGLQTKVLPPPYFSEVFFDPFSQSRFGITVRPLVGRLGIEHDNRWQSKTYFVFRRTQDNKSENAGQVPQIYEDNVQILGVGEQITPFAAIPLVGFFEAGRAYDLVYRDRNRWRNDVRAGLMYYNEFGAKPAYFEHITANAKYYSTVYGDVTYFSRYKNNIIATVKTHQGLRLWQYHSTMLNVYLSGRVIEDTNRDFFNNIAEVGPGIGFIPSNRYKIELRYEHINGMYLPVGNSTNPYGKYYINNLVQLFFYTKL
;
A
#
# COMPACT_ATOMS: atom_id res chain seq x y z
N MET A 1 28.70 3.84 -2.47
CA MET A 1 28.06 3.15 -1.32
C MET A 1 26.62 3.64 -1.21
N PHE A 2 25.64 2.80 -1.56
CA PHE A 2 24.23 3.18 -1.71
C PHE A 2 23.64 3.53 -0.33
N LYS A 3 23.44 4.82 -0.02
CA LYS A 3 22.62 5.22 1.13
C LYS A 3 21.19 4.75 0.85
N PRO A 4 20.57 3.92 1.72
CA PRO A 4 19.17 3.58 1.54
C PRO A 4 18.37 4.88 1.60
N ARG A 5 17.70 5.24 0.49
CA ARG A 5 16.81 6.41 0.45
C ARG A 5 15.81 6.27 1.60
N LYS A 6 15.50 7.34 2.33
CA LYS A 6 14.47 7.37 3.40
C LYS A 6 13.16 6.67 2.99
N SER A 7 12.87 6.63 1.70
CA SER A 7 11.80 5.86 1.04
C SER A 7 11.83 4.36 1.36
N ILE A 8 13.01 3.72 1.42
CA ILE A 8 13.18 2.29 1.74
C ILE A 8 12.77 2.04 3.19
N ILE A 9 13.17 2.91 4.13
CA ILE A 9 12.79 2.76 5.55
C ILE A 9 11.27 2.88 5.70
N ILE A 10 10.63 3.85 5.04
CA ILE A 10 9.17 4.02 5.07
C ILE A 10 8.46 2.81 4.45
N LEU A 11 8.93 2.35 3.28
CA LEU A 11 8.39 1.14 2.64
C LEU A 11 8.53 -0.09 3.53
N SER A 12 9.66 -0.26 4.22
CA SER A 12 9.87 -1.35 5.16
C SER A 12 8.94 -1.26 6.37
N VAL A 13 8.77 -0.07 6.97
CA VAL A 13 7.85 0.13 8.10
C VAL A 13 6.39 -0.15 7.68
N VAL A 14 5.95 0.37 6.53
CA VAL A 14 4.60 0.10 6.00
C VAL A 14 4.44 -1.39 5.69
N SER A 15 5.44 -2.04 5.10
CA SER A 15 5.40 -3.48 4.83
C SER A 15 5.31 -4.30 6.12
N ILE A 16 6.01 -3.90 7.18
CA ILE A 16 5.91 -4.54 8.50
C ILE A 16 4.51 -4.34 9.08
N ILE A 17 3.95 -3.12 9.04
CA ILE A 17 2.57 -2.85 9.50
C ILE A 17 1.58 -3.72 8.74
N VAL A 18 1.72 -3.83 7.41
CA VAL A 18 0.89 -4.70 6.57
C VAL A 18 1.01 -6.16 6.97
N ILE A 19 2.23 -6.66 7.18
CA ILE A 19 2.46 -8.04 7.60
C ILE A 19 1.81 -8.28 8.96
N VAL A 20 1.94 -7.36 9.91
CA VAL A 20 1.29 -7.43 11.23
C VAL A 20 -0.24 -7.44 11.09
N LEU A 21 -0.81 -6.55 10.26
CA LEU A 21 -2.26 -6.52 9.99
C LEU A 21 -2.73 -7.81 9.30
N PHE A 22 -1.93 -8.37 8.39
CA PHE A 22 -2.21 -9.65 7.76
C PHE A 22 -2.16 -10.82 8.75
N LEU A 23 -1.15 -10.86 9.62
CA LEU A 23 -1.04 -11.85 10.68
C LEU A 23 -2.21 -11.73 11.67
N HIS A 24 -2.61 -10.50 12.03
CA HIS A 24 -3.77 -10.25 12.88
C HIS A 24 -5.08 -10.69 12.22
N ALA A 25 -5.29 -10.35 10.93
CA ALA A 25 -6.44 -10.81 10.17
C ALA A 25 -6.48 -12.35 10.05
N ARG A 26 -5.32 -12.98 9.87
CA ARG A 26 -5.17 -14.44 9.85
C ARG A 26 -5.45 -15.07 11.23
N GLU A 27 -5.00 -14.46 12.31
CA GLU A 27 -5.28 -14.95 13.66
C GLU A 27 -6.77 -14.81 13.99
N ALA A 28 -7.39 -13.67 13.66
CA ALA A 28 -8.83 -13.46 13.79
C ALA A 28 -9.64 -14.46 12.95
N ALA A 29 -9.16 -14.80 11.73
CA ALA A 29 -9.73 -15.83 10.87
C ALA A 29 -9.73 -17.23 11.51
N HIS A 30 -8.72 -17.56 12.33
CA HIS A 30 -8.65 -18.81 13.07
C HIS A 30 -9.59 -18.84 14.28
N ARG A 31 -10.02 -17.68 14.80
CA ARG A 31 -10.95 -17.53 15.93
C ARG A 31 -12.41 -17.32 15.50
N LEU A 32 -12.79 -17.79 14.31
CA LEU A 32 -14.16 -17.63 13.81
C LEU A 32 -15.13 -18.39 14.73
N HIS A 33 -15.83 -17.65 15.61
CA HIS A 33 -16.87 -18.19 16.48
C HIS A 33 -18.11 -18.48 15.63
N ARG A 34 -18.62 -19.71 15.70
CA ARG A 34 -19.80 -20.17 14.97
C ARG A 34 -20.89 -20.41 16.01
N ASP A 35 -22.13 -20.29 15.59
CA ASP A 35 -23.25 -20.53 16.50
C ASP A 35 -23.22 -22.01 16.96
N PRO A 36 -23.14 -22.30 18.28
CA PRO A 36 -23.09 -23.66 18.80
C PRO A 36 -24.29 -24.49 18.39
N GLU A 37 -25.50 -23.90 18.36
CA GLU A 37 -26.72 -24.59 17.98
C GLU A 37 -26.67 -25.01 16.51
N VAL A 38 -26.14 -24.13 15.64
CA VAL A 38 -26.00 -24.45 14.22
C VAL A 38 -24.93 -25.51 13.97
N LEU A 39 -23.81 -25.47 14.70
CA LEU A 39 -22.80 -26.52 14.63
C LEU A 39 -23.36 -27.86 15.09
N MET A 40 -24.19 -27.88 16.14
CA MET A 40 -24.83 -29.09 16.64
C MET A 40 -25.87 -29.63 15.66
N ASN A 41 -26.72 -28.76 15.09
CA ASN A 41 -27.66 -29.13 14.02
C ASN A 41 -26.94 -29.70 12.79
N ARG A 42 -25.79 -29.12 12.44
CA ARG A 42 -24.93 -29.62 11.35
C ARG A 42 -24.34 -30.99 11.67
N TYR A 43 -23.90 -31.24 12.90
CA TYR A 43 -23.47 -32.56 13.34
C TYR A 43 -24.58 -33.59 13.11
N TYR A 44 -25.79 -33.34 13.62
CA TYR A 44 -26.92 -34.26 13.47
C TYR A 44 -27.33 -34.51 12.01
N LEU A 45 -27.25 -33.49 11.15
CA LEU A 45 -27.53 -33.62 9.72
C LEU A 45 -26.49 -34.50 9.01
N LEU A 46 -25.21 -34.38 9.40
CA LEU A 46 -24.10 -35.04 8.71
C LEU A 46 -23.74 -36.40 9.29
N ARG A 47 -24.09 -36.73 10.54
CA ARG A 47 -23.61 -37.94 11.22
C ARG A 47 -23.87 -39.25 10.45
N GLN A 48 -24.92 -39.31 9.63
CA GLN A 48 -25.24 -40.49 8.81
C GLN A 48 -24.64 -40.42 7.39
N SER A 49 -24.55 -39.22 6.80
CA SER A 49 -24.16 -39.03 5.40
C SER A 49 -22.67 -38.76 5.20
N ASN A 50 -22.04 -38.13 6.20
CA ASN A 50 -20.62 -37.79 6.21
C ASN A 50 -20.09 -37.70 7.67
N PRO A 51 -19.72 -38.84 8.27
CA PRO A 51 -19.27 -38.92 9.66
C PRO A 51 -18.01 -38.08 9.95
N GLU A 52 -17.08 -37.98 9.00
CA GLU A 52 -15.87 -37.18 9.17
C GLU A 52 -16.18 -35.68 9.27
N ALA A 53 -17.08 -35.17 8.42
CA ALA A 53 -17.53 -33.79 8.50
C ALA A 53 -18.38 -33.51 9.76
N ALA A 54 -19.10 -34.51 10.25
CA ALA A 54 -19.86 -34.43 11.50
C ALA A 54 -18.90 -34.31 12.71
N ASN A 55 -17.88 -35.16 12.79
CA ASN A 55 -16.87 -35.11 13.87
C ASN A 55 -16.13 -33.77 13.89
N ASN A 56 -15.79 -33.25 12.70
CA ASN A 56 -15.19 -31.92 12.58
C ASN A 56 -16.09 -30.80 13.12
N ALA A 57 -17.42 -30.92 13.01
CA ALA A 57 -18.33 -29.94 13.61
C ALA A 57 -18.25 -29.93 15.14
N LEU A 58 -18.21 -31.10 15.78
CA LEU A 58 -18.03 -31.25 17.23
C LEU A 58 -16.66 -30.70 17.69
N LEU A 59 -15.59 -30.99 16.94
CA LEU A 59 -14.24 -30.48 17.26
C LEU A 59 -14.17 -28.95 17.19
N ILE A 60 -14.77 -28.33 16.17
CA ILE A 60 -14.85 -26.86 16.06
C ILE A 60 -15.65 -26.29 17.24
N LEU A 61 -16.74 -26.94 17.61
CA LEU A 61 -17.60 -26.52 18.71
C LEU A 61 -16.83 -26.56 20.05
N LEU A 62 -16.09 -27.64 20.32
CA LEU A 62 -15.25 -27.78 21.52
C LEU A 62 -14.00 -26.88 21.53
N GLN A 63 -13.51 -26.45 20.36
CA GLN A 63 -12.49 -25.41 20.27
C GLN A 63 -13.02 -24.04 20.69
N GLN A 64 -14.30 -23.75 20.41
CA GLN A 64 -14.96 -22.48 20.73
C GLN A 64 -15.46 -22.43 22.17
N ASP A 65 -16.08 -23.52 22.62
CA ASP A 65 -16.53 -23.72 23.98
C ASP A 65 -16.08 -25.10 24.45
N LYS A 66 -14.98 -25.12 25.22
CA LYS A 66 -14.40 -26.35 25.75
C LYS A 66 -15.39 -27.10 26.64
N ASN A 67 -16.35 -26.41 27.26
CA ASN A 67 -17.27 -26.99 28.25
C ASN A 67 -18.64 -27.32 27.65
N HIS A 68 -18.79 -27.33 26.33
CA HIS A 68 -20.07 -27.64 25.71
C HIS A 68 -20.44 -29.11 25.87
N VAL A 69 -21.26 -29.39 26.89
CA VAL A 69 -21.58 -30.74 27.37
C VAL A 69 -22.02 -31.69 26.27
N GLN A 70 -23.02 -31.31 25.44
CA GLN A 70 -23.53 -32.22 24.39
C GLN A 70 -22.47 -32.61 23.35
N ALA A 71 -21.52 -31.71 23.04
CA ALA A 71 -20.48 -32.00 22.07
C ALA A 71 -19.36 -32.85 22.68
N LEU A 72 -19.08 -32.67 23.96
CA LEU A 72 -18.21 -33.55 24.73
C LEU A 72 -18.79 -34.97 24.78
N GLU A 73 -20.10 -35.10 25.05
CA GLU A 73 -20.83 -36.38 25.12
C GLU A 73 -20.79 -37.13 23.78
N GLU A 74 -21.15 -36.46 22.69
CA GLU A 74 -21.15 -37.10 21.36
C GLU A 74 -19.72 -37.47 20.91
N LEU A 75 -18.73 -36.58 21.10
CA LEU A 75 -17.37 -36.84 20.65
C LEU A 75 -16.66 -37.91 21.50
N SER A 76 -16.91 -37.96 22.81
CA SER A 76 -16.34 -39.00 23.69
C SER A 76 -16.85 -40.37 23.29
N GLN A 77 -18.16 -40.50 23.03
CA GLN A 77 -18.77 -41.76 22.59
C GLN A 77 -18.22 -42.22 21.24
N ILE A 78 -18.01 -41.30 20.29
CA ILE A 78 -17.40 -41.63 18.99
C ILE A 78 -15.98 -42.17 19.18
N TYR A 79 -15.16 -41.54 20.03
CA TYR A 79 -13.80 -42.04 20.29
C TYR A 79 -13.78 -43.36 21.05
N LEU A 80 -14.70 -43.60 21.98
CA LEU A 80 -14.84 -44.88 22.66
C LEU A 80 -15.22 -46.00 21.66
N GLN A 81 -16.19 -45.78 20.79
CA GLN A 81 -16.61 -46.75 19.77
C GLN A 81 -15.50 -47.08 18.76
N GLN A 82 -14.62 -46.12 18.48
CA GLN A 82 -13.48 -46.29 17.58
C GLN A 82 -12.23 -46.84 18.28
N HIS A 83 -12.30 -47.18 19.58
CA HIS A 83 -11.16 -47.58 20.41
C HIS A 83 -10.03 -46.53 20.45
N HIS A 84 -10.33 -45.25 20.26
CA HIS A 84 -9.40 -44.13 20.38
C HIS A 84 -9.30 -43.63 21.83
N LEU A 85 -8.88 -44.51 22.74
CA LEU A 85 -8.91 -44.32 24.20
C LEU A 85 -8.16 -43.05 24.67
N ALA A 86 -7.01 -42.76 24.06
CA ALA A 86 -6.20 -41.59 24.39
C ALA A 86 -6.91 -40.26 24.12
N GLN A 87 -7.82 -40.23 23.13
CA GLN A 87 -8.59 -39.04 22.75
C GLN A 87 -9.91 -38.94 23.55
N ALA A 88 -10.53 -40.07 23.91
CA ALA A 88 -11.75 -40.11 24.72
C ALA A 88 -11.50 -39.64 26.17
N LYS A 89 -10.40 -40.07 26.78
CA LYS A 89 -10.05 -39.81 28.19
C LYS A 89 -10.13 -38.33 28.62
N PRO A 90 -9.49 -37.35 27.93
CA PRO A 90 -9.60 -35.95 28.35
C PRO A 90 -11.02 -35.40 28.23
N LEU A 91 -11.82 -35.87 27.28
CA LEU A 91 -13.23 -35.45 27.14
C LEU A 91 -14.09 -35.99 28.28
N LEU A 92 -13.90 -37.26 28.65
CA LEU A 92 -14.59 -37.88 29.79
C LEU A 92 -14.18 -37.27 31.13
N ALA A 93 -12.90 -36.93 31.31
CA ALA A 93 -12.43 -36.20 32.48
C ALA A 93 -13.13 -34.83 32.62
N GLN A 94 -13.33 -34.15 31.49
CA GLN A 94 -14.03 -32.88 31.47
C GLN A 94 -15.54 -33.03 31.71
N LEU A 95 -16.17 -34.07 31.15
CA LEU A 95 -17.58 -34.41 31.42
C LEU A 95 -17.83 -34.74 32.89
N HIS A 96 -16.97 -35.56 33.49
CA HIS A 96 -17.02 -35.88 34.93
C HIS A 96 -16.90 -34.60 35.79
N GLN A 97 -16.02 -33.66 35.41
CA GLN A 97 -15.91 -32.39 36.14
C GLN A 97 -17.14 -31.49 35.98
N LEU A 98 -17.77 -31.48 34.81
CA LEU A 98 -18.92 -30.63 34.50
C LEU A 98 -20.25 -31.20 35.03
N LYS A 99 -20.37 -32.53 35.09
CA LYS A 99 -21.53 -33.29 35.57
C LYS A 99 -21.10 -34.38 36.57
N PRO A 100 -20.64 -34.00 37.77
CA PRO A 100 -20.17 -34.96 38.77
C PRO A 100 -21.27 -35.92 39.26
N GLU A 101 -22.54 -35.54 39.13
CA GLU A 101 -23.69 -36.38 39.45
C GLU A 101 -23.91 -37.55 38.47
N GLU A 102 -23.40 -37.44 37.24
CA GLU A 102 -23.59 -38.45 36.20
C GLU A 102 -22.52 -39.55 36.30
N GLN A 103 -22.88 -40.63 36.99
CA GLN A 103 -21.97 -41.73 37.32
C GLN A 103 -21.46 -42.50 36.10
N ALA A 104 -22.12 -42.37 34.94
CA ALA A 104 -21.67 -42.94 33.68
C ALA A 104 -20.26 -42.45 33.29
N TYR A 105 -20.03 -41.14 33.32
CA TYR A 105 -18.75 -40.56 32.92
C TYR A 105 -17.61 -40.91 33.89
N THR A 106 -17.93 -40.93 35.19
CA THR A 106 -16.98 -41.37 36.22
C THR A 106 -16.56 -42.82 35.98
N PHE A 107 -17.49 -43.71 35.60
CA PHE A 107 -17.20 -45.11 35.33
C PHE A 107 -16.41 -45.32 34.03
N GLU A 108 -16.79 -44.66 32.95
CA GLU A 108 -16.07 -44.72 31.66
C GLU A 108 -14.63 -44.20 31.83
N LEU A 109 -14.44 -43.08 32.55
CA LEU A 109 -13.12 -42.55 32.84
C LEU A 109 -12.28 -43.48 33.73
N ALA A 110 -12.89 -44.07 34.75
CA ALA A 110 -12.22 -45.04 35.63
C ALA A 110 -11.79 -46.30 34.87
N SER A 111 -12.64 -46.77 33.94
CA SER A 111 -12.36 -47.91 33.07
C SER A 111 -11.19 -47.64 32.12
N LEU A 112 -11.12 -46.44 31.55
CA LEU A 112 -9.96 -46.04 30.74
C LEU A 112 -8.66 -45.99 31.55
N TYR A 113 -8.69 -45.45 32.78
CA TYR A 113 -7.51 -45.46 33.64
C TYR A 113 -7.10 -46.88 34.06
N TYR A 114 -8.07 -47.78 34.23
CA TYR A 114 -7.82 -49.20 34.48
C TYR A 114 -7.10 -49.85 33.30
N GLU A 115 -7.62 -49.70 32.08
CA GLU A 115 -7.03 -50.29 30.87
C GLU A 115 -5.62 -49.75 30.55
N GLU A 116 -5.38 -48.47 30.85
CA GLU A 116 -4.05 -47.84 30.67
C GLU A 116 -3.04 -48.22 31.76
N GLY A 117 -3.45 -48.97 32.78
CA GLY A 117 -2.62 -49.29 33.93
C GLY A 117 -2.30 -48.08 34.82
N ASN A 118 -3.15 -47.06 34.84
CA ASN A 118 -3.08 -45.93 35.77
C ASN A 118 -3.97 -46.20 36.99
N TRP A 119 -3.58 -47.22 37.73
CA TRP A 119 -4.45 -47.83 38.71
C TRP A 119 -4.76 -46.92 39.90
N ASP A 120 -3.86 -46.02 40.30
CA ASP A 120 -4.12 -45.06 41.37
C ASP A 120 -5.34 -44.16 41.06
N LYS A 121 -5.44 -43.66 39.83
CA LYS A 121 -6.56 -42.80 39.39
C LYS A 121 -7.84 -43.59 39.15
N ALA A 122 -7.71 -44.79 38.58
CA ALA A 122 -8.85 -45.68 38.42
C ALA A 122 -9.46 -46.00 39.79
N GLN A 123 -8.64 -46.33 40.79
CA GLN A 123 -9.10 -46.70 42.12
C GLN A 123 -9.85 -45.54 42.79
N GLN A 124 -9.33 -44.31 42.69
CA GLN A 124 -9.99 -43.12 43.23
C GLN A 124 -11.42 -42.94 42.69
N LEU A 125 -11.59 -43.03 41.38
CA LEU A 125 -12.89 -42.85 40.72
C LEU A 125 -13.84 -44.04 40.99
N LEU A 126 -13.32 -45.27 41.07
CA LEU A 126 -14.15 -46.44 41.41
C LEU A 126 -14.59 -46.42 42.87
N ASP A 127 -13.76 -45.92 43.79
CA ASP A 127 -14.13 -45.74 45.19
C ASP A 127 -15.20 -44.67 45.39
N GLU A 128 -15.22 -43.64 44.53
CA GLU A 128 -16.31 -42.67 44.44
C GLU A 128 -17.61 -43.35 43.99
N LEU A 129 -17.56 -44.12 42.91
CA LEU A 129 -18.72 -44.86 42.39
C LEU A 129 -19.28 -45.89 43.38
N LYS A 130 -18.42 -46.51 44.19
CA LYS A 130 -18.82 -47.46 45.25
C LYS A 130 -19.70 -46.80 46.33
N LYS A 131 -19.52 -45.50 46.56
CA LYS A 131 -20.29 -44.68 47.49
C LYS A 131 -21.54 -44.05 46.84
N GLY A 132 -21.66 -44.18 45.52
CA GLY A 132 -22.74 -43.65 44.72
C GLY A 132 -24.11 -44.30 44.95
N THR A 133 -25.16 -43.65 44.45
CA THR A 133 -26.55 -44.10 44.59
C THR A 133 -27.02 -45.07 43.49
N ASN A 134 -26.38 -45.10 42.30
CA ASN A 134 -26.76 -46.01 41.22
C ASN A 134 -26.17 -47.41 41.46
N TRP A 135 -27.05 -48.40 41.63
CA TRP A 135 -26.66 -49.78 41.93
C TRP A 135 -25.82 -50.43 40.83
N ASP A 136 -26.08 -50.11 39.56
CA ASP A 136 -25.37 -50.71 38.42
C ASP A 136 -23.90 -50.29 38.39
N TYR A 137 -23.61 -48.99 38.51
CA TYR A 137 -22.24 -48.47 38.55
C TYR A 137 -21.51 -48.88 39.82
N LYS A 138 -22.21 -49.03 40.95
CA LYS A 138 -21.63 -49.58 42.18
C LYS A 138 -21.13 -51.01 41.98
N LEU A 139 -21.93 -51.87 41.35
CA LEU A 139 -21.57 -53.26 41.07
C LEU A 139 -20.41 -53.34 40.06
N LYS A 140 -20.45 -52.52 38.99
CA LYS A 140 -19.36 -52.42 38.01
C LYS A 140 -18.06 -51.93 38.64
N ALA A 141 -18.12 -50.93 39.51
CA ALA A 141 -16.95 -50.40 40.20
C ALA A 141 -16.32 -51.42 41.17
N GLN A 142 -17.14 -52.16 41.92
CA GLN A 142 -16.66 -53.24 42.79
C GLN A 142 -15.99 -54.36 42.00
N THR A 143 -16.54 -54.71 40.84
CA THR A 143 -15.95 -55.71 39.95
C THR A 143 -14.58 -55.27 39.45
N LEU A 144 -14.46 -54.02 38.98
CA LEU A 144 -13.22 -53.49 38.45
C LEU A 144 -12.16 -53.32 39.55
N LEU A 145 -12.52 -52.81 40.74
CA LEU A 145 -11.62 -52.73 41.90
C LEU A 145 -11.07 -54.11 42.30
N SER A 146 -11.92 -55.14 42.34
CA SER A 146 -11.48 -56.51 42.64
C SER A 146 -10.50 -57.05 41.60
N GLN A 147 -10.55 -56.58 40.36
CA GLN A 147 -9.58 -56.94 39.32
C GLN A 147 -8.28 -56.13 39.45
N MET A 148 -8.34 -54.89 39.95
CA MET A 148 -7.16 -54.01 40.15
C MET A 148 -6.25 -54.43 41.29
N ASP A 149 -6.82 -54.94 42.39
CA ASP A 149 -6.06 -55.40 43.56
C ASP A 149 -5.03 -56.50 43.22
N SER A 150 -5.10 -57.05 42.01
CA SER A 150 -4.12 -58.00 41.48
C SER A 150 -2.88 -57.39 40.79
N TYR A 151 -2.76 -56.06 40.56
CA TYR A 151 -1.81 -55.50 39.56
C TYR A 151 -0.81 -54.35 39.91
N LEU A 152 -0.68 -53.76 41.12
CA LEU A 152 0.32 -52.66 41.33
C LEU A 152 1.15 -52.62 42.64
N PRO A 153 2.47 -52.34 42.50
CA PRO A 153 3.29 -51.63 43.48
C PRO A 153 4.03 -50.36 42.93
N PHE A 154 3.76 -49.20 43.56
CA PHE A 154 4.66 -48.05 43.87
C PHE A 154 5.23 -47.14 42.75
N TYR A 155 4.92 -45.82 42.73
CA TYR A 155 5.86 -44.73 42.33
C TYR A 155 5.49 -43.32 42.85
N GLN A 156 6.52 -42.57 43.29
CA GLN A 156 6.50 -41.16 43.73
C GLN A 156 7.11 -40.20 42.67
N HIS A 157 6.40 -39.09 42.48
CA HIS A 157 6.79 -37.66 42.34
C HIS A 157 7.92 -37.11 41.44
N LYS A 158 7.62 -35.88 40.96
CA LYS A 158 8.23 -35.03 39.93
C LYS A 158 9.04 -33.84 40.53
N ALA A 159 10.10 -33.48 39.81
CA ALA A 159 10.61 -32.14 39.46
C ALA A 159 10.88 -31.05 40.52
N LEU A 160 12.12 -30.50 40.50
CA LEU A 160 12.36 -29.05 40.63
C LEU A 160 13.84 -28.72 40.39
N VAL A 161 14.18 -27.98 39.32
CA VAL A 161 15.26 -26.96 39.33
C VAL A 161 14.97 -25.95 38.22
N SER A 162 14.72 -24.70 38.61
CA SER A 162 14.92 -23.51 37.76
C SER A 162 15.98 -22.65 38.45
N SER A 163 17.19 -22.65 37.89
CA SER A 163 18.31 -21.77 38.26
C SER A 163 18.41 -20.64 37.23
N ILE A 164 18.33 -19.36 37.64
CA ILE A 164 19.45 -18.42 37.93
C ILE A 164 20.16 -17.91 36.67
N SER A 165 20.38 -16.58 36.63
CA SER A 165 21.68 -15.89 36.36
C SER A 165 21.50 -14.65 35.46
N THR A 166 21.73 -13.42 35.97
CA THR A 166 22.98 -12.59 35.87
C THR A 166 23.00 -11.76 34.57
N GLU A 167 23.64 -10.61 34.39
CA GLU A 167 24.27 -9.53 35.17
C GLU A 167 24.66 -8.44 34.14
N GLU A 168 25.14 -7.29 34.63
CA GLU A 168 26.16 -6.43 33.98
C GLU A 168 25.80 -5.48 32.81
N GLN A 169 25.58 -4.22 33.23
CA GLN A 169 26.20 -2.97 32.75
C GLN A 169 27.74 -3.10 32.57
N PRO A 170 28.49 -2.21 31.86
CA PRO A 170 28.28 -0.75 31.77
C PRO A 170 28.67 -0.02 30.46
N GLN A 171 28.12 1.18 30.29
CA GLN A 171 28.41 2.15 29.22
C GLN A 171 29.34 3.28 29.71
N ALA A 172 30.29 3.69 28.88
CA ALA A 172 31.17 4.84 29.13
C ALA A 172 30.68 6.10 28.39
N SER A 173 30.71 7.27 29.06
CA SER A 173 31.58 8.42 28.71
C SER A 173 31.24 9.70 29.51
N GLY A 174 31.71 9.82 30.76
CA GLY A 174 31.64 11.07 31.56
C GLY A 174 32.87 11.97 31.46
N LEU A 175 34.02 11.43 31.04
CA LEU A 175 35.32 12.11 31.08
C LEU A 175 35.46 13.25 30.05
N THR A 176 34.97 13.04 28.82
CA THR A 176 35.07 14.01 27.72
C THR A 176 34.38 15.33 28.04
N THR A 177 33.21 15.26 28.68
CA THR A 177 32.42 16.44 29.08
C THR A 177 33.15 17.26 30.15
N ILE A 178 33.83 16.60 31.08
CA ILE A 178 34.58 17.25 32.15
C ILE A 178 35.77 18.04 31.57
N LEU A 179 36.51 17.45 30.64
CA LEU A 179 37.70 18.07 30.05
C LEU A 179 37.36 19.26 29.14
N LEU A 180 36.24 19.21 28.41
CA LEU A 180 35.79 20.34 27.57
C LEU A 180 35.35 21.56 28.41
N ASN A 181 34.71 21.32 29.55
CA ASN A 181 34.35 22.41 30.48
C ASN A 181 35.60 23.09 31.07
N TYR A 182 36.64 22.31 31.38
CA TYR A 182 37.90 22.88 31.87
C TYR A 182 38.58 23.77 30.83
N PHE A 183 38.55 23.41 29.55
CA PHE A 183 39.08 24.24 28.46
C PHE A 183 38.48 25.66 28.46
N TYR A 184 37.15 25.79 28.50
CA TYR A 184 36.49 27.10 28.49
C TYR A 184 36.81 27.97 29.71
N THR A 185 37.19 27.37 30.85
CA THR A 185 37.62 28.13 32.03
C THR A 185 39.02 28.74 31.90
N ILE A 186 39.91 28.11 31.12
CA ILE A 186 41.32 28.53 31.04
C ILE A 186 41.68 29.30 29.77
N GLN A 187 40.85 29.25 28.72
CA GLN A 187 41.17 29.81 27.39
C GLN A 187 41.56 31.29 27.38
N HIS A 188 41.02 32.10 28.31
CA HIS A 188 41.29 33.54 28.37
C HIS A 188 42.47 33.90 29.28
N ASN A 189 42.76 33.08 30.29
CA ASN A 189 43.78 33.37 31.31
C ASN A 189 45.11 32.68 31.01
N GLU A 190 45.09 31.49 30.40
CA GLU A 190 46.26 30.63 30.18
C GLU A 190 46.24 30.00 28.76
N PRO A 191 46.43 30.80 27.70
CA PRO A 191 46.22 30.38 26.31
C PRO A 191 47.15 29.26 25.85
N GLU A 192 48.35 29.13 26.41
CA GLU A 192 49.27 28.02 26.07
C GLU A 192 48.86 26.69 26.71
N LYS A 193 48.30 26.72 27.93
CA LYS A 193 47.77 25.50 28.56
C LYS A 193 46.46 25.05 27.90
N ALA A 194 45.63 26.02 27.50
CA ALA A 194 44.41 25.76 26.73
C ALA A 194 44.71 25.07 25.39
N ALA A 195 45.79 25.48 24.70
CA ALA A 195 46.26 24.86 23.47
C ALA A 195 46.67 23.39 23.66
N GLN A 196 47.41 23.09 24.73
CA GLN A 196 47.84 21.73 25.06
C GLN A 196 46.66 20.81 25.39
N LEU A 197 45.67 21.32 26.12
CA LEU A 197 44.45 20.59 26.48
C LEU A 197 43.58 20.26 25.24
N LEU A 198 43.44 21.19 24.29
CA LEU A 198 42.73 20.94 23.03
C LEU A 198 43.43 19.90 22.17
N SER A 199 44.76 19.93 22.11
CA SER A 199 45.55 18.93 21.37
C SER A 199 45.34 17.52 21.96
N LEU A 200 45.27 17.39 23.29
CA LEU A 200 44.95 16.14 23.97
C LEU A 200 43.50 15.68 23.67
N LEU A 201 42.53 16.60 23.72
CA LEU A 201 41.12 16.31 23.42
C LEU A 201 40.91 15.81 21.97
N ASP A 202 41.66 16.35 21.00
CA ASP A 202 41.64 15.93 19.59
C ASP A 202 42.11 14.46 19.44
N THR A 203 43.08 14.03 20.25
CA THR A 203 43.55 12.62 20.23
C THR A 203 42.57 11.64 20.87
N LEU A 204 41.73 12.08 21.81
CA LEU A 204 40.86 11.21 22.61
C LEU A 204 39.45 11.03 22.03
N THR A 205 38.99 11.93 21.15
CA THR A 205 37.60 11.91 20.66
C THR A 205 37.48 12.26 19.18
N ALA A 206 37.34 11.24 18.34
CA ALA A 206 37.41 11.38 16.88
C ALA A 206 36.20 12.11 16.22
N ASP A 207 35.06 12.25 16.90
CA ASP A 207 33.79 12.70 16.28
C ASP A 207 33.21 14.01 16.86
N ASN A 208 33.95 14.77 17.69
CA ASN A 208 33.43 15.99 18.30
C ASN A 208 33.82 17.25 17.51
N THR A 209 32.86 17.89 16.83
CA THR A 209 33.08 19.12 16.05
C THR A 209 33.55 20.32 16.88
N ALA A 210 33.27 20.37 18.18
CA ALA A 210 33.66 21.51 19.02
C ALA A 210 35.19 21.67 19.11
N ILE A 211 35.93 20.56 19.13
CA ILE A 211 37.39 20.56 19.30
C ILE A 211 38.10 21.25 18.12
N PRO A 212 37.92 20.83 16.85
CA PRO A 212 38.54 21.52 15.72
C PRO A 212 38.02 22.95 15.53
N LEU A 213 36.80 23.27 15.98
CA LEU A 213 36.28 24.64 15.95
C LEU A 213 37.08 25.55 16.90
N GLU A 214 37.30 25.12 18.15
CA GLU A 214 38.06 25.88 19.14
C GLU A 214 39.55 25.99 18.76
N MET A 215 40.13 24.93 18.17
CA MET A 215 41.48 25.00 17.61
C MET A 215 41.57 26.08 16.50
N GLY A 216 40.55 26.20 15.65
CA GLY A 216 40.49 27.23 14.61
C GLY A 216 40.46 28.65 15.18
N TYR A 217 39.66 28.89 16.22
CA TYR A 217 39.62 30.20 16.89
C TYR A 217 40.92 30.55 17.61
N LEU A 218 41.57 29.57 18.25
CA LEU A 218 42.87 29.77 18.89
C LEU A 218 43.96 30.14 17.86
N SER A 219 43.99 29.46 16.71
CA SER A 219 44.89 29.81 15.60
C SER A 219 44.63 31.23 15.06
N LEU A 220 43.37 31.70 15.03
CA LEU A 220 43.06 33.09 14.67
C LEU A 220 43.58 34.10 15.68
N GLN A 221 43.46 33.81 16.99
CA GLN A 221 44.04 34.68 18.03
C GLN A 221 45.56 34.82 17.87
N ARG A 222 46.22 33.73 17.43
CA ARG A 222 47.66 33.69 17.14
C ARG A 222 48.03 34.29 15.77
N LYS A 223 47.05 34.79 15.00
CA LYS A 223 47.21 35.32 13.62
C LYS A 223 47.73 34.30 12.61
N GLU A 224 47.51 33.02 12.87
CA GLU A 224 47.93 31.89 12.03
C GLU A 224 46.83 31.49 11.04
N ASN A 225 46.54 32.37 10.08
CA ASN A 225 45.37 32.22 9.19
C ASN A 225 45.31 30.87 8.45
N LYS A 226 46.45 30.34 7.97
CA LYS A 226 46.50 29.04 7.27
C LYS A 226 46.16 27.85 8.16
N GLN A 227 46.58 27.87 9.43
CA GLN A 227 46.24 26.82 10.39
C GLN A 227 44.77 26.92 10.81
N ALA A 228 44.27 28.14 11.01
CA ALA A 228 42.86 28.39 11.29
C ALA A 228 41.96 27.85 10.18
N ILE A 229 42.30 28.09 8.91
CA ILE A 229 41.58 27.53 7.75
C ILE A 229 41.55 25.99 7.83
N SER A 230 42.68 25.34 8.10
CA SER A 230 42.77 23.87 8.22
C SER A 230 41.85 23.31 9.31
N HIS A 231 41.86 23.92 10.50
CA HIS A 231 41.00 23.50 11.62
C HIS A 231 39.52 23.77 11.37
N PHE A 232 39.17 24.93 10.79
CA PHE A 232 37.78 25.22 10.42
C PHE A 232 37.27 24.33 9.28
N LEU A 233 38.12 23.91 8.33
CA LEU A 233 37.74 22.93 7.32
C LEU A 233 37.46 21.56 7.93
N LYS A 234 38.27 21.10 8.92
CA LYS A 234 37.97 19.89 9.68
C LYS A 234 36.64 19.99 10.42
N ALA A 235 36.38 21.11 11.09
CA ALA A 235 35.09 21.35 11.77
C ALA A 235 33.92 21.39 10.77
N TYR A 236 34.11 22.04 9.61
CA TYR A 236 33.11 22.12 8.56
C TYR A 236 32.81 20.75 7.92
N ALA A 237 33.83 19.89 7.76
CA ALA A 237 33.64 18.53 7.26
C ALA A 237 32.81 17.66 8.21
N LEU A 238 32.96 17.83 9.53
CA LEU A 238 32.18 17.11 10.54
C LEU A 238 30.74 17.63 10.65
N LYS A 239 30.55 18.95 10.66
CA LYS A 239 29.21 19.57 10.72
C LYS A 239 29.15 20.86 9.89
N PRO A 240 28.80 20.76 8.59
CA PRO A 240 28.66 21.93 7.72
C PRO A 240 27.59 22.88 8.26
N ASN A 241 27.93 24.15 8.42
CA ASN A 241 26.97 25.18 8.80
C ASN A 241 27.26 26.52 8.08
N PRO A 242 26.24 27.35 7.78
CA PRO A 242 26.42 28.57 6.99
C PRO A 242 27.26 29.66 7.68
N GLU A 243 27.32 29.66 9.01
CA GLU A 243 28.11 30.63 9.79
C GLU A 243 29.61 30.34 9.68
N LEU A 244 29.99 29.07 9.83
CA LEU A 244 31.36 28.59 9.62
C LEU A 244 31.78 28.71 8.16
N ALA A 245 30.85 28.52 7.20
CA ALA A 245 31.11 28.84 5.80
C ALA A 245 31.41 30.33 5.59
N LEU A 246 30.70 31.23 6.28
CA LEU A 246 30.96 32.67 6.21
C LEU A 246 32.34 33.02 6.79
N GLN A 247 32.72 32.40 7.90
CA GLN A 247 34.04 32.59 8.52
C GLN A 247 35.17 32.10 7.61
N LEU A 248 35.04 30.89 7.04
CA LEU A 248 35.98 30.36 6.04
C LEU A 248 36.09 31.29 4.82
N ALA A 249 34.97 31.82 4.33
CA ALA A 249 34.97 32.75 3.19
C ALA A 249 35.79 34.03 3.44
N TYR A 250 35.64 34.62 4.63
CA TYR A 250 36.43 35.81 5.01
C TYR A 250 37.91 35.48 5.23
N LEU A 251 38.24 34.30 5.74
CA LEU A 251 39.63 33.88 5.92
C LEU A 251 40.32 33.61 4.58
N TYR A 252 39.65 32.96 3.63
CA TYR A 252 40.16 32.82 2.28
C TYR A 252 40.31 34.15 1.56
N ALA A 253 39.36 35.09 1.76
CA ALA A 253 39.45 36.43 1.21
C ALA A 253 40.65 37.21 1.79
N SER A 254 40.94 37.06 3.09
CA SER A 254 42.10 37.71 3.72
C SER A 254 43.45 37.09 3.32
N ASP A 255 43.48 35.78 3.00
CA ASP A 255 44.64 35.07 2.45
C ASP A 255 44.78 35.24 0.91
N LYS A 256 43.97 36.14 0.30
CA LYS A 256 43.94 36.44 -1.15
C LYS A 256 43.59 35.23 -2.05
N GLN A 257 42.92 34.23 -1.50
CA GLN A 257 42.41 33.07 -2.22
C GLN A 257 40.96 33.33 -2.67
N GLU A 258 40.82 34.17 -3.70
CA GLU A 258 39.53 34.73 -4.15
C GLU A 258 38.56 33.64 -4.64
N SER A 259 39.06 32.57 -5.26
CA SER A 259 38.21 31.50 -5.80
C SER A 259 37.54 30.67 -4.71
N GLU A 260 38.31 30.28 -3.69
CA GLU A 260 37.85 29.53 -2.52
C GLU A 260 36.91 30.40 -1.67
N ALA A 261 37.26 31.69 -1.48
CA ALA A 261 36.41 32.65 -0.79
C ALA A 261 35.03 32.78 -1.46
N ALA A 262 34.99 32.88 -2.79
CA ALA A 262 33.74 32.97 -3.53
C ALA A 262 32.83 31.74 -3.34
N GLN A 263 33.41 30.53 -3.32
CA GLN A 263 32.67 29.29 -3.07
C GLN A 263 32.05 29.26 -1.67
N PHE A 264 32.83 29.61 -0.64
CA PHE A 264 32.34 29.62 0.74
C PHE A 264 31.32 30.75 1.00
N PHE A 265 31.44 31.91 0.33
CA PHE A 265 30.40 32.94 0.37
C PHE A 265 29.07 32.44 -0.23
N LEU A 266 29.10 31.71 -1.36
CA LEU A 266 27.89 31.10 -1.93
C LEU A 266 27.25 30.08 -0.97
N LEU A 267 28.06 29.28 -0.28
CA LEU A 267 27.57 28.34 0.74
C LEU A 267 26.94 29.09 1.93
N ALA A 268 27.54 30.19 2.39
CA ALA A 268 27.00 31.02 3.46
C ALA A 268 25.68 31.74 3.09
N MET A 269 25.44 32.03 1.80
CA MET A 269 24.17 32.61 1.33
C MET A 269 22.96 31.68 1.48
N THR A 270 23.18 30.40 1.79
CA THR A 270 22.11 29.44 2.12
C THR A 270 21.56 29.61 3.54
N ALA A 271 22.17 30.48 4.36
CA ALA A 271 21.71 30.78 5.72
C ALA A 271 20.26 31.29 5.75
N GLN A 272 19.50 30.83 6.76
CA GLN A 272 18.18 31.41 7.07
C GLN A 272 18.32 32.76 7.78
N ASP A 273 19.42 33.00 8.50
CA ASP A 273 19.72 34.29 9.12
C ASP A 273 20.03 35.34 8.04
N LEU A 274 19.18 36.37 7.97
CA LEU A 274 19.28 37.49 7.03
C LEU A 274 20.59 38.29 7.18
N LYS A 275 21.19 38.35 8.38
CA LYS A 275 22.48 39.04 8.60
C LYS A 275 23.62 38.28 7.92
N ILE A 276 23.68 36.95 8.13
CA ILE A 276 24.68 36.07 7.50
C ILE A 276 24.52 36.10 5.98
N LYS A 277 23.28 36.00 5.49
CA LYS A 277 22.98 36.05 4.05
C LYS A 277 23.40 37.36 3.39
N ARG A 278 23.16 38.52 4.05
CA ARG A 278 23.58 39.84 3.55
C ARG A 278 25.10 40.01 3.59
N ALA A 279 25.75 39.58 4.67
CA ALA A 279 27.21 39.61 4.79
C ALA A 279 27.89 38.76 3.71
N ALA A 280 27.36 37.56 3.46
CA ALA A 280 27.83 36.66 2.42
C ALA A 280 27.65 37.24 1.01
N ALA A 281 26.49 37.83 0.70
CA ALA A 281 26.24 38.46 -0.60
C ALA A 281 27.17 39.66 -0.86
N LYS A 282 27.46 40.47 0.18
CA LYS A 282 28.41 41.58 0.08
C LYS A 282 29.84 41.09 -0.12
N GLY A 283 30.27 40.08 0.64
CA GLY A 283 31.60 39.46 0.49
C GLY A 283 31.81 38.83 -0.89
N TYR A 284 30.81 38.10 -1.38
CA TYR A 284 30.82 37.53 -2.74
C TYR A 284 30.95 38.62 -3.81
N ALA A 285 30.19 39.71 -3.72
CA ALA A 285 30.26 40.80 -4.69
C ALA A 285 31.65 41.47 -4.73
N VAL A 286 32.33 41.59 -3.58
CA VAL A 286 33.69 42.15 -3.51
C VAL A 286 34.72 41.22 -4.16
N VAL A 287 34.70 39.93 -3.81
CA VAL A 287 35.66 38.95 -4.33
C VAL A 287 35.40 38.59 -5.81
N ASN A 288 34.15 38.66 -6.27
CA ASN A 288 33.77 38.39 -7.66
C ASN A 288 33.84 39.63 -8.59
N SER A 289 34.10 40.82 -8.04
CA SER A 289 34.26 42.06 -8.83
C SER A 289 35.55 42.14 -9.65
N SER A 290 36.45 41.15 -9.49
CA SER A 290 37.66 40.94 -10.30
C SER A 290 37.43 40.19 -11.63
N GLN A 291 36.18 39.88 -11.99
CA GLN A 291 35.81 39.32 -13.30
C GLN A 291 34.87 40.30 -14.04
N PRO A 292 35.15 40.66 -15.32
CA PRO A 292 34.38 41.68 -16.02
C PRO A 292 32.95 41.17 -16.28
N SER A 293 31.99 41.68 -15.51
CA SER A 293 30.58 41.61 -15.89
C SER A 293 30.34 42.58 -17.06
N PRO A 294 29.55 42.20 -18.07
CA PRO A 294 29.32 43.04 -19.24
C PRO A 294 28.61 44.31 -18.82
N SER A 295 29.36 45.40 -18.89
CA SER A 295 28.87 46.75 -18.90
C SER A 295 27.85 46.91 -20.02
N LYS A 296 26.82 47.71 -19.72
CA LYS A 296 25.91 48.35 -20.67
C LYS A 296 26.70 48.83 -21.89
N LEU A 297 26.75 48.02 -22.94
CA LEU A 297 27.18 48.41 -24.27
C LEU A 297 25.95 48.92 -25.01
N ALA A 298 26.11 50.12 -25.53
CA ALA A 298 25.14 50.82 -26.34
C ALA A 298 24.55 49.92 -27.43
N LEU A 299 23.23 50.06 -27.65
CA LEU A 299 22.49 49.58 -28.80
C LEU A 299 23.19 49.99 -30.10
N THR A 300 24.03 49.10 -30.61
CA THR A 300 24.41 49.09 -32.02
C THR A 300 23.34 48.25 -32.72
N GLN A 301 22.64 48.88 -33.67
CA GLN A 301 21.62 48.23 -34.49
C GLN A 301 22.28 47.10 -35.29
N ILE A 302 22.08 45.87 -34.86
CA ILE A 302 22.32 44.69 -35.67
C ILE A 302 21.35 44.79 -36.86
N PRO A 303 21.78 44.64 -38.12
CA PRO A 303 20.87 44.64 -39.26
C PRO A 303 19.80 43.57 -39.03
N LYS A 304 18.52 43.99 -38.95
CA LYS A 304 17.42 43.04 -38.82
C LYS A 304 17.39 42.17 -40.07
N THR A 305 17.55 40.87 -39.89
CA THR A 305 17.37 39.88 -40.95
C THR A 305 15.92 39.93 -41.47
N HIS A 306 15.70 39.52 -42.72
CA HIS A 306 14.36 39.61 -43.33
C HIS A 306 13.29 38.85 -42.51
N ASP A 307 13.64 37.71 -41.94
CA ASP A 307 12.78 36.94 -41.04
C ASP A 307 12.48 37.68 -39.73
N SER A 308 13.44 38.42 -39.15
CA SER A 308 13.21 39.26 -37.97
C SER A 308 12.23 40.40 -38.26
N LEU A 309 12.28 41.00 -39.44
CA LEU A 309 11.33 42.05 -39.85
C LEU A 309 9.91 41.49 -40.03
N LEU A 310 9.80 40.32 -40.65
CA LEU A 310 8.51 39.63 -40.80
C LEU A 310 7.93 39.22 -39.44
N LEU A 311 8.76 38.78 -38.50
CA LEU A 311 8.33 38.48 -37.13
C LEU A 311 7.84 39.72 -36.37
N ASP A 312 8.50 40.88 -36.52
CA ASP A 312 8.01 42.14 -35.95
C ASP A 312 6.62 42.51 -36.49
N GLN A 313 6.43 42.38 -37.80
CA GLN A 313 5.13 42.60 -38.44
C GLN A 313 4.08 41.60 -37.94
N PHE A 314 4.46 40.33 -37.78
CA PHE A 314 3.60 39.32 -37.16
C PHE A 314 3.16 39.72 -35.75
N TYR A 315 4.07 40.19 -34.89
CA TYR A 315 3.71 40.61 -33.53
C TYR A 315 2.76 41.82 -33.50
N LEU A 316 2.88 42.73 -34.47
CA LEU A 316 1.91 43.82 -34.65
C LEU A 316 0.54 43.28 -35.08
N LEU A 317 0.49 42.41 -36.09
CA LEU A 317 -0.75 41.81 -36.55
C LEU A 317 -1.42 40.95 -35.48
N LYS A 318 -0.67 40.16 -34.71
CA LYS A 318 -1.20 39.29 -33.64
C LYS A 318 -2.06 40.05 -32.62
N LYS A 319 -1.77 41.34 -32.38
CA LYS A 319 -2.53 42.20 -31.47
C LYS A 319 -3.84 42.72 -32.06
N HIS A 320 -3.90 42.98 -33.36
CA HIS A 320 -5.01 43.69 -34.01
C HIS A 320 -5.86 42.81 -34.93
N ASN A 321 -5.25 41.80 -35.56
CA ASN A 321 -5.89 40.89 -36.49
C ASN A 321 -5.21 39.51 -36.45
N LYS A 322 -5.76 38.60 -35.64
CA LYS A 322 -5.24 37.24 -35.46
C LYS A 322 -5.27 36.40 -36.75
N GLN A 323 -6.23 36.66 -37.64
CA GLN A 323 -6.36 35.93 -38.91
C GLN A 323 -5.26 36.33 -39.90
N ALA A 324 -5.01 37.63 -40.05
CA ALA A 324 -3.89 38.11 -40.86
C ALA A 324 -2.52 37.69 -40.28
N ALA A 325 -2.40 37.68 -38.94
CA ALA A 325 -1.20 37.15 -38.28
C ALA A 325 -0.99 35.65 -38.56
N TRP A 326 -2.09 34.89 -38.65
CA TRP A 326 -2.05 33.47 -38.98
C TRP A 326 -1.53 33.22 -40.40
N GLU A 327 -2.02 33.96 -41.39
CA GLU A 327 -1.52 33.88 -42.76
C GLU A 327 -0.04 34.25 -42.85
N LEU A 328 0.37 35.35 -42.19
CA LEU A 328 1.75 35.81 -42.20
C LEU A 328 2.71 34.80 -41.54
N ILE A 329 2.34 34.20 -40.40
CA ILE A 329 3.23 33.24 -39.74
C ILE A 329 3.39 31.94 -40.55
N GLN A 330 2.35 31.53 -41.29
CA GLN A 330 2.45 30.41 -42.22
C GLN A 330 3.38 30.73 -43.39
N GLN A 331 3.36 31.95 -43.91
CA GLN A 331 4.30 32.41 -44.95
C GLN A 331 5.74 32.41 -44.42
N ILE A 332 5.97 32.96 -43.22
CA ILE A 332 7.28 32.97 -42.56
C ILE A 332 7.82 31.54 -42.42
N ILE A 333 6.99 30.58 -41.97
CA ILE A 333 7.42 29.18 -41.82
C ILE A 333 7.65 28.50 -43.17
N THR A 334 6.91 28.88 -44.21
CA THR A 334 7.13 28.34 -45.56
C THR A 334 8.49 28.80 -46.12
N GLN A 335 8.85 30.07 -45.90
CA GLN A 335 10.11 30.64 -46.35
C GLN A 335 11.30 30.27 -45.44
N TYR A 336 11.05 30.10 -44.15
CA TYR A 336 12.04 29.78 -43.12
C TYR A 336 11.60 28.56 -42.28
N PRO A 337 11.66 27.34 -42.84
CA PRO A 337 11.03 26.17 -42.24
C PRO A 337 11.61 25.72 -40.89
N ASN A 338 12.83 26.14 -40.57
CA ASN A 338 13.52 25.81 -39.33
C ASN A 338 13.65 27.01 -38.37
N ASN A 339 12.93 28.12 -38.63
CA ASN A 339 12.92 29.26 -37.72
C ASN A 339 12.15 28.88 -36.44
N LEU A 340 12.89 28.62 -35.36
CA LEU A 340 12.34 28.15 -34.08
C LEU A 340 11.34 29.15 -33.50
N THR A 341 11.62 30.45 -33.55
CA THR A 341 10.74 31.49 -33.03
C THR A 341 9.41 31.50 -33.77
N ALA A 342 9.45 31.45 -35.11
CA ALA A 342 8.25 31.40 -35.93
C ALA A 342 7.39 30.15 -35.65
N LEU A 343 8.02 28.98 -35.51
CA LEU A 343 7.32 27.73 -35.15
C LEU A 343 6.67 27.81 -33.76
N LYS A 344 7.37 28.35 -32.75
CA LYS A 344 6.81 28.56 -31.41
C LYS A 344 5.62 29.52 -31.44
N GLU A 345 5.76 30.66 -32.11
CA GLU A 345 4.71 31.67 -32.20
C GLU A 345 3.49 31.18 -32.99
N ALA A 346 3.70 30.41 -34.06
CA ALA A 346 2.61 29.74 -34.77
C ALA A 346 1.88 28.74 -33.87
N GLY A 347 2.61 27.96 -33.06
CA GLY A 347 2.02 27.06 -32.07
C GLY A 347 1.14 27.81 -31.06
N PHE A 348 1.63 28.91 -30.50
CA PHE A 348 0.84 29.73 -29.56
C PHE A 348 -0.36 30.42 -30.22
N LEU A 349 -0.20 30.95 -31.43
CA LEU A 349 -1.32 31.56 -32.15
C LEU A 349 -2.37 30.51 -32.55
N ALA A 350 -1.95 29.29 -32.90
CA ALA A 350 -2.86 28.18 -33.16
C ALA A 350 -3.70 27.82 -31.94
N ILE A 351 -3.11 27.82 -30.72
CA ILE A 351 -3.86 27.66 -29.46
C ILE A 351 -4.92 28.75 -29.31
N ASP A 352 -4.54 30.02 -29.50
CA ASP A 352 -5.44 31.17 -29.42
C ASP A 352 -6.61 31.07 -30.41
N LEU A 353 -6.37 30.47 -31.58
CA LEU A 353 -7.36 30.24 -32.63
C LEU A 353 -8.13 28.91 -32.45
N LYS A 354 -7.89 28.18 -31.36
CA LYS A 354 -8.47 26.84 -31.07
C LYS A 354 -8.16 25.79 -32.14
N GLN A 355 -7.05 25.96 -32.86
CA GLN A 355 -6.54 25.06 -33.89
C GLN A 355 -5.53 24.06 -33.30
N ARG A 356 -6.05 23.14 -32.47
CA ARG A 356 -5.23 22.17 -31.72
C ARG A 356 -4.26 21.36 -32.59
N ASN A 357 -4.72 20.84 -33.73
CA ASN A 357 -3.89 19.99 -34.59
C ASN A 357 -2.72 20.76 -35.20
N ASP A 358 -2.95 22.02 -35.60
CA ASP A 358 -1.88 22.89 -36.09
C ASP A 358 -0.90 23.27 -34.97
N ALA A 359 -1.41 23.54 -33.76
CA ALA A 359 -0.57 23.79 -32.59
C ALA A 359 0.37 22.60 -32.30
N ILE A 360 -0.18 21.37 -32.28
CA ILE A 360 0.61 20.14 -32.12
C ILE A 360 1.66 20.05 -33.23
N ARG A 361 1.28 20.23 -34.51
CA ARG A 361 2.21 20.16 -35.64
C ARG A 361 3.39 21.13 -35.48
N TYR A 362 3.12 22.40 -35.16
CA TYR A 362 4.17 23.41 -35.04
C TYR A 362 5.04 23.21 -33.80
N PHE A 363 4.46 22.86 -32.65
CA PHE A 363 5.24 22.59 -31.45
C PHE A 363 6.04 21.29 -31.55
N SER A 364 5.54 20.24 -32.20
CA SER A 364 6.30 19.02 -32.47
C SER A 364 7.54 19.33 -33.29
N ARG A 365 7.38 20.11 -34.37
CA ARG A 365 8.51 20.53 -35.21
C ARG A 365 9.48 21.43 -34.45
N ALA A 366 8.99 22.38 -33.64
CA ALA A 366 9.85 23.19 -32.77
C ALA A 366 10.61 22.33 -31.76
N TYR A 367 9.97 21.31 -31.19
CA TYR A 367 10.57 20.39 -30.24
C TYR A 367 11.66 19.51 -30.88
N GLU A 368 11.44 19.00 -32.09
CA GLU A 368 12.43 18.21 -32.83
C GLU A 368 13.72 18.99 -33.14
N LEU A 369 13.64 20.32 -33.23
CA LEU A 369 14.80 21.19 -33.49
C LEU A 369 15.64 21.47 -32.24
N CYS A 370 15.06 21.48 -31.04
CA CYS A 370 15.76 21.97 -29.83
C CYS A 370 15.62 21.08 -28.58
N TYR A 371 14.70 20.12 -28.58
CA TYR A 371 14.38 19.20 -27.48
C TYR A 371 14.13 19.89 -26.12
N GLN A 372 13.64 21.14 -26.15
CA GLN A 372 13.47 21.91 -24.92
C GLN A 372 12.29 21.42 -24.07
N PRO A 373 12.45 21.27 -22.74
CA PRO A 373 11.40 20.76 -21.84
C PRO A 373 10.13 21.60 -21.76
N ASP A 374 10.20 22.92 -22.00
CA ASP A 374 9.03 23.81 -22.04
C ASP A 374 8.10 23.48 -23.21
N LEU A 375 8.66 23.15 -24.37
CA LEU A 375 7.89 22.69 -25.53
C LEU A 375 7.28 21.31 -25.30
N ALA A 376 8.03 20.39 -24.67
CA ALA A 376 7.47 19.11 -24.26
C ALA A 376 6.29 19.33 -23.30
N MET A 377 6.36 20.31 -22.39
CA MET A 377 5.25 20.64 -21.51
C MET A 377 4.01 21.12 -22.28
N GLN A 378 4.19 21.99 -23.28
CA GLN A 378 3.08 22.47 -24.13
C GLN A 378 2.44 21.32 -24.93
N LEU A 379 3.26 20.46 -25.55
CA LEU A 379 2.78 19.27 -26.23
C LEU A 379 2.02 18.35 -25.26
N GLY A 380 2.54 18.15 -24.04
CA GLY A 380 1.88 17.40 -22.99
C GLY A 380 0.45 17.88 -22.73
N TYR A 381 0.26 19.21 -22.56
CA TYR A 381 -1.07 19.79 -22.36
C TYR A 381 -1.97 19.67 -23.59
N LEU A 382 -1.47 19.95 -24.79
CA LEU A 382 -2.24 19.83 -26.02
C LEU A 382 -2.76 18.40 -26.23
N TYR A 383 -1.92 17.41 -25.97
CA TYR A 383 -2.32 16.01 -26.02
C TYR A 383 -3.23 15.59 -24.85
N ASP A 384 -3.19 16.29 -23.71
CA ASP A 384 -4.13 16.06 -22.60
C ASP A 384 -5.53 16.63 -22.89
N GLU A 385 -5.65 17.63 -23.76
CA GLU A 385 -6.93 18.20 -24.15
C GLU A 385 -7.81 17.21 -24.95
N PRO A 386 -9.15 17.21 -24.75
CA PRO A 386 -10.08 16.38 -25.51
C PRO A 386 -10.02 16.64 -27.02
N ASN A 387 -9.96 15.59 -27.83
CA ASN A 387 -9.88 15.66 -29.29
C ASN A 387 -11.26 15.66 -29.96
N GLY A 388 -12.10 16.65 -29.64
CA GLY A 388 -13.47 16.74 -30.18
C GLY A 388 -14.32 15.52 -29.79
N MET A 389 -15.05 14.95 -30.75
CA MET A 389 -15.93 13.78 -30.54
C MET A 389 -15.22 12.42 -30.65
N LYS A 390 -13.92 12.39 -30.97
CA LYS A 390 -13.19 11.11 -31.06
C LYS A 390 -13.12 10.46 -29.69
N THR A 391 -13.71 9.29 -29.59
CA THR A 391 -13.74 8.49 -28.36
C THR A 391 -12.50 7.62 -28.21
N ILE A 392 -11.83 7.31 -29.32
CA ILE A 392 -10.55 6.61 -29.34
C ILE A 392 -9.43 7.59 -29.69
N SER A 393 -8.46 7.72 -28.78
CA SER A 393 -7.31 8.60 -29.00
C SER A 393 -6.03 8.07 -28.36
N THR A 394 -4.91 8.19 -29.08
CA THR A 394 -3.55 8.04 -28.54
C THR A 394 -3.12 9.24 -27.70
N ASP A 395 -3.88 10.34 -27.72
CA ASP A 395 -3.40 11.63 -27.23
C ASP A 395 -3.02 11.56 -25.75
N LYS A 396 -3.80 10.88 -24.90
CA LYS A 396 -3.45 10.71 -23.48
C LYS A 396 -2.11 9.98 -23.26
N TYR A 397 -1.74 9.05 -24.13
CA TYR A 397 -0.42 8.39 -24.08
C TYR A 397 0.69 9.38 -24.43
N TRP A 398 0.52 10.14 -25.52
CA TRP A 398 1.47 11.17 -25.91
C TRP A 398 1.58 12.29 -24.87
N ALA A 399 0.48 12.66 -24.22
CA ALA A 399 0.46 13.60 -23.11
C ALA A 399 1.40 13.13 -22.00
N TYR A 400 1.26 11.87 -21.57
CA TYR A 400 2.14 11.27 -20.57
C TYR A 400 3.61 11.26 -21.03
N HIS A 401 3.86 10.85 -22.28
CA HIS A 401 5.20 10.81 -22.86
C HIS A 401 5.88 12.19 -22.83
N TYR A 402 5.19 13.23 -23.30
CA TYR A 402 5.71 14.58 -23.34
C TYR A 402 5.85 15.21 -21.94
N PHE A 403 4.93 14.95 -21.01
CA PHE A 403 5.14 15.33 -19.61
C PHE A 403 6.36 14.63 -19.01
N ASN A 404 6.58 13.35 -19.31
CA ASN A 404 7.79 12.65 -18.88
C ASN A 404 9.07 13.31 -19.42
N LEU A 405 9.08 13.73 -20.69
CA LEU A 405 10.19 14.49 -21.27
C LEU A 405 10.37 15.85 -20.57
N ALA A 406 9.26 16.55 -20.25
CA ALA A 406 9.28 17.82 -19.54
C ALA A 406 9.83 17.72 -18.10
N THR A 407 9.77 16.53 -17.47
CA THR A 407 10.38 16.32 -16.13
C THR A 407 11.91 16.46 -16.13
N ARG A 408 12.55 16.43 -17.29
CA ARG A 408 14.01 16.61 -17.45
C ARG A 408 14.45 18.07 -17.39
N ALA A 409 13.51 19.00 -17.17
CA ALA A 409 13.81 20.43 -17.03
C ALA A 409 14.78 20.71 -15.88
N ALA A 410 15.76 21.58 -16.13
CA ALA A 410 16.61 22.15 -15.08
C ALA A 410 15.80 23.08 -14.15
N ASP A 411 14.78 23.74 -14.68
CA ASP A 411 13.79 24.47 -13.88
C ASP A 411 12.94 23.49 -13.07
N LYS A 412 13.15 23.49 -11.75
CA LYS A 412 12.42 22.65 -10.80
C LYS A 412 10.92 22.90 -10.84
N GLN A 413 10.47 24.14 -11.06
CA GLN A 413 9.04 24.43 -11.08
C GLN A 413 8.35 23.78 -12.29
N LEU A 414 8.97 23.87 -13.46
CA LEU A 414 8.50 23.18 -14.67
C LEU A 414 8.51 21.66 -14.48
N ALA A 415 9.61 21.09 -13.98
CA ALA A 415 9.72 19.67 -13.70
C ALA A 415 8.62 19.19 -12.74
N LEU A 416 8.30 19.96 -11.69
CA LEU A 416 7.25 19.61 -10.74
C LEU A 416 5.83 19.68 -11.30
N ARG A 417 5.56 20.66 -12.16
CA ARG A 417 4.28 20.72 -12.87
C ARG A 417 4.11 19.51 -13.80
N ALA A 418 5.18 19.11 -14.50
CA ALA A 418 5.19 17.91 -15.33
C ALA A 418 4.97 16.62 -14.51
N GLN A 419 5.65 16.47 -13.37
CA GLN A 419 5.44 15.33 -12.46
C GLN A 419 3.99 15.27 -11.94
N ASN A 420 3.40 16.43 -11.62
CA ASN A 420 1.99 16.52 -11.21
C ASN A 420 1.04 16.11 -12.34
N ALA A 421 1.29 16.56 -13.57
CA ALA A 421 0.48 16.17 -14.73
C ALA A 421 0.53 14.66 -14.99
N MET A 422 1.72 14.04 -14.92
CA MET A 422 1.87 12.58 -15.01
C MET A 422 1.13 11.82 -13.89
N THR A 423 1.13 12.39 -12.68
CA THR A 423 0.40 11.82 -11.54
C THR A 423 -1.11 11.87 -11.75
N ASN A 424 -1.64 12.94 -12.35
CA ASN A 424 -3.07 13.04 -12.70
C ASN A 424 -3.47 12.06 -13.81
N LEU A 425 -2.56 11.80 -14.76
CA LEU A 425 -2.75 10.88 -15.88
C LEU A 425 -2.65 9.38 -15.53
N SER A 426 -2.51 9.03 -14.25
CA SER A 426 -2.30 7.68 -13.71
C SER A 426 -2.74 6.47 -14.58
N GLY A 427 -1.87 5.47 -14.69
CA GLY A 427 -2.15 4.18 -15.35
C GLY A 427 -1.93 4.17 -16.86
N LEU A 428 -1.51 5.29 -17.46
CA LEU A 428 -1.23 5.37 -18.90
C LEU A 428 0.17 4.91 -19.28
N GLN A 429 1.13 4.91 -18.33
CA GLN A 429 2.51 4.51 -18.62
C GLN A 429 2.68 3.02 -18.93
N THR A 430 1.67 2.22 -18.61
CA THR A 430 1.67 0.78 -18.88
C THR A 430 0.96 0.44 -20.19
N LYS A 431 0.31 1.41 -20.85
CA LYS A 431 -0.35 1.19 -22.15
C LYS A 431 0.72 0.99 -23.23
N VAL A 432 0.78 -0.21 -23.79
CA VAL A 432 1.68 -0.66 -24.85
C VAL A 432 0.93 -0.81 -26.18
N LEU A 433 -0.33 -1.23 -26.16
CA LEU A 433 -1.09 -1.46 -27.39
C LEU A 433 -1.54 -0.15 -28.08
N PRO A 434 -1.32 -0.01 -29.40
CA PRO A 434 -1.83 1.12 -30.16
C PRO A 434 -3.33 1.00 -30.37
N PRO A 435 -4.08 2.12 -30.48
CA PRO A 435 -5.48 2.08 -30.90
C PRO A 435 -5.67 1.38 -32.25
N PRO A 436 -6.81 0.71 -32.48
CA PRO A 436 -7.96 0.59 -31.56
C PRO A 436 -7.80 -0.53 -30.51
N TYR A 437 -6.64 -1.18 -30.44
CA TYR A 437 -6.43 -2.31 -29.54
C TYR A 437 -6.28 -1.86 -28.09
N PHE A 438 -6.81 -2.66 -27.17
CA PHE A 438 -6.60 -2.49 -25.75
C PHE A 438 -6.36 -3.82 -25.07
N SER A 439 -5.56 -3.79 -24.01
CA SER A 439 -5.43 -4.91 -23.08
C SER A 439 -5.52 -4.35 -21.67
N GLU A 440 -6.07 -5.14 -20.75
CA GLU A 440 -6.12 -4.77 -19.34
C GLU A 440 -6.11 -5.99 -18.44
N VAL A 441 -5.53 -5.80 -17.26
CA VAL A 441 -5.46 -6.80 -16.21
C VAL A 441 -5.98 -6.18 -14.93
N PHE A 442 -6.91 -6.91 -14.31
CA PHE A 442 -7.45 -6.63 -12.99
C PHE A 442 -7.12 -7.81 -12.09
N PHE A 443 -6.43 -7.55 -10.99
CA PHE A 443 -6.06 -8.56 -10.00
C PHE A 443 -6.33 -8.00 -8.62
N ASP A 444 -7.17 -8.69 -7.86
CA ASP A 444 -7.68 -8.15 -6.60
C ASP A 444 -7.71 -9.20 -5.48
N PRO A 445 -6.56 -9.83 -5.15
CA PRO A 445 -6.55 -10.82 -4.09
C PRO A 445 -6.86 -10.19 -2.75
N PHE A 446 -7.69 -10.88 -1.96
CA PHE A 446 -8.07 -10.42 -0.63
C PHE A 446 -8.16 -11.59 0.35
N SER A 447 -7.99 -11.26 1.62
CA SER A 447 -8.15 -12.18 2.75
C SER A 447 -9.13 -11.59 3.74
N GLN A 448 -10.07 -12.39 4.21
CA GLN A 448 -11.13 -11.93 5.10
C GLN A 448 -11.30 -12.86 6.30
N SER A 449 -11.44 -12.29 7.50
CA SER A 449 -11.58 -13.08 8.72
C SER A 449 -12.95 -13.74 8.86
N ARG A 450 -14.02 -13.15 8.31
CA ARG A 450 -15.40 -13.65 8.40
C ARG A 450 -15.58 -15.11 7.96
N PHE A 451 -14.82 -15.56 6.97
CA PHE A 451 -14.77 -16.97 6.57
C PHE A 451 -13.38 -17.58 6.75
N GLY A 452 -12.43 -16.76 7.19
CA GLY A 452 -11.02 -17.06 7.28
C GLY A 452 -10.40 -17.52 5.96
N ILE A 453 -10.83 -16.97 4.83
CA ILE A 453 -10.38 -17.36 3.50
C ILE A 453 -9.48 -16.29 2.87
N THR A 454 -8.66 -16.73 1.92
CA THR A 454 -7.97 -15.89 0.95
C THR A 454 -8.48 -16.24 -0.44
N VAL A 455 -8.90 -15.24 -1.20
CA VAL A 455 -9.41 -15.37 -2.56
C VAL A 455 -8.50 -14.60 -3.50
N ARG A 456 -8.30 -15.11 -4.72
CA ARG A 456 -7.40 -14.53 -5.73
C ARG A 456 -8.12 -14.38 -7.09
N PRO A 457 -8.98 -13.34 -7.25
CA PRO A 457 -9.61 -13.03 -8.53
C PRO A 457 -8.61 -12.36 -9.48
N LEU A 458 -8.59 -12.84 -10.72
CA LEU A 458 -7.83 -12.30 -11.84
C LEU A 458 -8.74 -12.20 -13.05
N VAL A 459 -8.76 -11.04 -13.70
CA VAL A 459 -9.46 -10.80 -14.97
C VAL A 459 -8.48 -10.18 -15.95
N GLY A 460 -8.33 -10.81 -17.12
CA GLY A 460 -7.62 -10.25 -18.26
C GLY A 460 -8.60 -10.01 -19.40
N ARG A 461 -8.51 -8.85 -20.06
CA ARG A 461 -9.28 -8.54 -21.27
C ARG A 461 -8.35 -8.06 -22.37
N LEU A 462 -8.57 -8.53 -23.58
CA LEU A 462 -7.83 -8.13 -24.78
C LEU A 462 -8.84 -7.95 -25.91
N GLY A 463 -8.82 -6.80 -26.56
CA GLY A 463 -9.82 -6.52 -27.60
C GLY A 463 -9.60 -5.23 -28.34
N ILE A 464 -10.69 -4.76 -28.93
CA ILE A 464 -10.76 -3.54 -29.71
C ILE A 464 -11.80 -2.58 -29.11
N GLU A 465 -11.44 -1.30 -29.07
CA GLU A 465 -12.35 -0.20 -28.82
C GLU A 465 -12.92 0.27 -30.16
N HIS A 466 -14.20 0.67 -30.20
CA HIS A 466 -14.86 1.18 -31.40
C HIS A 466 -15.14 2.68 -31.25
N ASP A 467 -14.77 3.47 -32.28
CA ASP A 467 -14.98 4.91 -32.27
C ASP A 467 -16.42 5.22 -32.67
N ASN A 468 -17.33 5.07 -31.71
CA ASN A 468 -18.76 5.27 -31.89
C ASN A 468 -19.38 5.98 -30.69
N ARG A 469 -20.63 6.43 -30.84
CA ARG A 469 -21.34 7.18 -29.77
C ARG A 469 -21.46 6.43 -28.44
N TRP A 470 -21.36 5.10 -28.46
CA TRP A 470 -21.51 4.23 -27.30
C TRP A 470 -20.16 3.83 -26.68
N GLN A 471 -19.05 4.26 -27.27
CA GLN A 471 -17.69 3.87 -26.87
C GLN A 471 -17.57 2.35 -26.70
N SER A 472 -18.14 1.59 -27.64
CA SER A 472 -18.27 0.15 -27.46
C SER A 472 -16.89 -0.54 -27.51
N LYS A 473 -16.78 -1.67 -26.83
CA LYS A 473 -15.60 -2.53 -26.88
C LYS A 473 -16.02 -3.96 -27.15
N THR A 474 -15.24 -4.66 -27.96
CA THR A 474 -15.39 -6.11 -28.17
C THR A 474 -14.08 -6.77 -27.78
N TYR A 475 -14.13 -7.80 -26.94
CA TYR A 475 -12.93 -8.37 -26.34
C TYR A 475 -13.03 -9.86 -26.06
N PHE A 476 -11.87 -10.51 -26.02
CA PHE A 476 -11.69 -11.77 -25.33
C PHE A 476 -11.50 -11.51 -23.84
N VAL A 477 -12.08 -12.37 -23.01
CA VAL A 477 -11.96 -12.31 -21.55
C VAL A 477 -11.41 -13.62 -21.01
N PHE A 478 -10.44 -13.48 -20.12
CA PHE A 478 -9.93 -14.54 -19.27
C PHE A 478 -10.26 -14.18 -17.82
N ARG A 479 -10.94 -15.07 -17.09
CA ARG A 479 -11.16 -14.92 -15.64
C ARG A 479 -10.60 -16.12 -14.94
N ARG A 480 -10.02 -15.91 -13.76
CA ARG A 480 -9.62 -16.98 -12.87
C ARG A 480 -9.83 -16.54 -11.44
N THR A 481 -10.52 -17.38 -10.67
CA THR A 481 -10.69 -17.16 -9.24
C THR A 481 -10.34 -18.43 -8.51
N GLN A 482 -9.54 -18.32 -7.46
CA GLN A 482 -9.13 -19.42 -6.59
C GLN A 482 -9.22 -19.00 -5.13
N ASP A 483 -9.45 -19.96 -4.23
CA ASP A 483 -9.34 -19.75 -2.80
C ASP A 483 -8.43 -20.80 -2.12
N ASN A 484 -8.11 -20.58 -0.84
CA ASN A 484 -7.19 -21.41 -0.07
C ASN A 484 -7.86 -22.43 0.88
N LYS A 485 -9.18 -22.66 0.77
CA LYS A 485 -9.92 -23.58 1.64
C LYS A 485 -10.70 -24.66 0.90
N SER A 486 -11.04 -24.43 -0.37
CA SER A 486 -11.84 -25.34 -1.17
C SER A 486 -11.00 -26.50 -1.72
N GLU A 487 -10.58 -27.43 -0.87
CA GLU A 487 -9.90 -28.67 -1.31
C GLU A 487 -10.83 -29.90 -1.26
N ASN A 488 -11.83 -29.93 -0.37
CA ASN A 488 -12.77 -31.05 -0.24
C ASN A 488 -14.20 -30.55 0.05
N ALA A 489 -15.17 -31.06 -0.72
CA ALA A 489 -16.62 -31.01 -0.55
C ALA A 489 -17.24 -29.93 0.39
N GLY A 490 -17.76 -28.85 -0.22
CA GLY A 490 -19.02 -28.23 0.24
C GLY A 490 -19.02 -27.35 1.49
N GLN A 491 -17.87 -26.88 1.99
CA GLN A 491 -17.86 -26.12 3.25
C GLN A 491 -17.92 -24.59 3.14
N VAL A 492 -17.73 -24.00 1.96
CA VAL A 492 -17.68 -22.54 1.80
C VAL A 492 -18.74 -22.10 0.77
N PRO A 493 -19.49 -21.03 1.01
CA PRO A 493 -20.53 -20.62 0.07
C PRO A 493 -19.93 -20.17 -1.28
N GLN A 494 -20.76 -20.08 -2.34
CA GLN A 494 -20.39 -19.76 -3.73
C GLN A 494 -19.84 -18.32 -3.95
N ILE A 495 -19.38 -17.66 -2.88
CA ILE A 495 -19.25 -16.21 -2.72
C ILE A 495 -18.32 -15.57 -3.76
N TYR A 496 -17.29 -16.28 -4.24
CA TYR A 496 -16.24 -15.71 -5.09
C TYR A 496 -15.89 -16.61 -6.26
N GLU A 497 -16.86 -16.83 -7.12
CA GLU A 497 -16.69 -17.49 -8.41
C GLU A 497 -16.30 -18.98 -8.43
N ASP A 498 -16.29 -19.65 -7.27
CA ASP A 498 -16.41 -21.11 -7.19
C ASP A 498 -15.15 -21.90 -7.64
N ASN A 499 -13.93 -21.38 -7.44
CA ASN A 499 -12.66 -21.93 -7.97
C ASN A 499 -12.76 -22.27 -9.46
N VAL A 500 -12.73 -21.25 -10.30
CA VAL A 500 -13.05 -21.38 -11.72
C VAL A 500 -12.00 -20.69 -12.58
N GLN A 501 -11.85 -21.19 -13.81
CA GLN A 501 -11.22 -20.49 -14.90
C GLN A 501 -12.22 -20.35 -16.05
N ILE A 502 -12.31 -19.16 -16.65
CA ILE A 502 -13.31 -18.84 -17.66
C ILE A 502 -12.62 -18.21 -18.86
N LEU A 503 -12.96 -18.71 -20.03
CA LEU A 503 -12.57 -18.16 -21.31
C LEU A 503 -13.84 -17.78 -22.06
N GLY A 504 -13.90 -16.55 -22.56
CA GLY A 504 -15.07 -16.06 -23.25
C GLY A 504 -14.79 -14.88 -24.15
N VAL A 505 -15.88 -14.38 -24.73
CA VAL A 505 -15.95 -13.14 -25.47
C VAL A 505 -16.93 -12.21 -24.78
N GLY A 506 -16.69 -10.91 -24.87
CA GLY A 506 -17.55 -9.92 -24.27
C GLY A 506 -17.67 -8.66 -25.09
N GLU A 507 -18.75 -7.95 -24.82
CA GLU A 507 -19.00 -6.60 -25.29
C GLU A 507 -19.19 -5.67 -24.09
N GLN A 508 -18.79 -4.43 -24.26
CA GLN A 508 -18.96 -3.38 -23.26
C GLN A 508 -19.37 -2.08 -23.96
N ILE A 509 -20.23 -1.29 -23.32
CA ILE A 509 -20.65 0.04 -23.77
C ILE A 509 -20.53 1.04 -22.62
N THR A 510 -20.25 2.30 -22.96
CA THR A 510 -20.29 3.45 -22.04
C THR A 510 -21.28 4.46 -22.64
N PRO A 511 -22.59 4.30 -22.38
CA PRO A 511 -23.64 5.01 -23.11
C PRO A 511 -23.66 6.52 -22.88
N PHE A 512 -23.09 7.01 -21.77
CA PHE A 512 -23.11 8.41 -21.39
C PHE A 512 -21.69 8.93 -21.21
N ALA A 513 -21.31 9.98 -21.94
CA ALA A 513 -19.97 10.57 -21.82
C ALA A 513 -19.71 11.25 -20.46
N ALA A 514 -20.76 11.78 -19.82
CA ALA A 514 -20.67 12.51 -18.56
C ALA A 514 -20.86 11.63 -17.31
N ILE A 515 -21.41 10.42 -17.46
CA ILE A 515 -21.71 9.51 -16.36
C ILE A 515 -20.90 8.24 -16.59
N PRO A 516 -19.97 7.87 -15.69
CA PRO A 516 -19.13 6.67 -15.84
C PRO A 516 -19.91 5.38 -15.55
N LEU A 517 -21.01 5.18 -16.28
CA LEU A 517 -21.84 3.99 -16.28
C LEU A 517 -21.42 3.11 -17.45
N VAL A 518 -21.19 1.84 -17.16
CA VAL A 518 -20.75 0.82 -18.10
C VAL A 518 -21.81 -0.28 -18.16
N GLY A 519 -22.24 -0.64 -19.37
CA GLY A 519 -23.00 -1.86 -19.61
C GLY A 519 -22.09 -2.92 -20.22
N PHE A 520 -22.25 -4.18 -19.82
CA PHE A 520 -21.45 -5.27 -20.39
C PHE A 520 -22.25 -6.56 -20.55
N PHE A 521 -21.78 -7.39 -21.47
CA PHE A 521 -22.24 -8.76 -21.71
C PHE A 521 -21.02 -9.63 -21.97
N GLU A 522 -20.93 -10.80 -21.33
CA GLU A 522 -19.86 -11.78 -21.54
C GLU A 522 -20.48 -13.17 -21.68
N ALA A 523 -19.99 -13.95 -22.64
CA ALA A 523 -20.39 -15.34 -22.85
C ALA A 523 -19.15 -16.21 -23.09
N GLY A 524 -19.11 -17.37 -22.47
CA GLY A 524 -17.96 -18.26 -22.52
C GLY A 524 -18.16 -19.62 -21.88
N ARG A 525 -17.03 -20.28 -21.62
CA ARG A 525 -16.96 -21.59 -20.96
C ARG A 525 -16.16 -21.46 -19.66
N ALA A 526 -16.76 -21.96 -18.59
CA ALA A 526 -16.17 -22.07 -17.27
C ALA A 526 -15.63 -23.49 -17.05
N TYR A 527 -14.44 -23.58 -16.45
CA TYR A 527 -13.78 -24.80 -16.02
C TYR A 527 -13.58 -24.77 -14.51
N ASP A 528 -14.17 -25.74 -13.80
CA ASP A 528 -14.01 -25.88 -12.36
C ASP A 528 -12.56 -26.35 -12.04
N LEU A 529 -11.84 -25.59 -11.22
CA LEU A 529 -10.45 -25.87 -10.86
C LEU A 529 -10.33 -26.95 -9.77
N VAL A 530 -11.39 -27.16 -9.01
CA VAL A 530 -11.50 -28.16 -7.94
C VAL A 530 -12.50 -29.24 -8.34
N TYR A 531 -12.26 -30.49 -7.93
CA TYR A 531 -13.19 -31.59 -8.20
C TYR A 531 -14.54 -31.33 -7.52
N ARG A 532 -15.61 -31.56 -8.27
CA ARG A 532 -16.99 -31.50 -7.80
C ARG A 532 -17.76 -32.60 -8.50
N ASP A 533 -18.80 -33.11 -7.87
CA ASP A 533 -19.69 -34.12 -8.45
C ASP A 533 -20.61 -33.51 -9.52
N ARG A 534 -20.00 -33.02 -10.62
CA ARG A 534 -20.63 -32.41 -11.79
C ARG A 534 -19.63 -32.31 -12.95
N ASN A 535 -20.14 -32.03 -14.15
CA ASN A 535 -19.28 -31.75 -15.30
C ASN A 535 -18.36 -30.54 -15.01
N ARG A 536 -17.06 -30.73 -15.23
CA ARG A 536 -16.02 -29.73 -14.98
C ARG A 536 -16.13 -28.53 -15.93
N TRP A 537 -16.63 -28.74 -17.14
CA TRP A 537 -16.91 -27.68 -18.11
C TRP A 537 -18.38 -27.27 -18.08
N ARG A 538 -18.64 -25.97 -17.99
CA ARG A 538 -19.99 -25.39 -17.96
C ARG A 538 -20.06 -24.13 -18.81
N ASN A 539 -21.25 -23.79 -19.28
CA ASN A 539 -21.48 -22.49 -19.91
C ASN A 539 -21.47 -21.39 -18.85
N ASP A 540 -20.96 -20.21 -19.21
CA ASP A 540 -21.01 -19.02 -18.37
C ASP A 540 -21.44 -17.83 -19.22
N VAL A 541 -22.56 -17.25 -18.85
CA VAL A 541 -23.11 -16.00 -19.38
C VAL A 541 -23.28 -15.03 -18.23
N ARG A 542 -22.80 -13.80 -18.46
CA ARG A 542 -22.87 -12.68 -17.53
C ARG A 542 -23.30 -11.43 -18.25
N ALA A 543 -24.09 -10.61 -17.59
CA ALA A 543 -24.48 -9.32 -18.13
C ALA A 543 -24.76 -8.38 -16.96
N GLY A 544 -24.49 -7.10 -17.13
CA GLY A 544 -24.71 -6.18 -16.03
C GLY A 544 -24.43 -4.74 -16.35
N LEU A 545 -24.66 -3.92 -15.32
CA LEU A 545 -24.31 -2.52 -15.27
C LEU A 545 -23.29 -2.32 -14.16
N MET A 546 -22.28 -1.49 -14.40
CA MET A 546 -21.25 -1.11 -13.45
C MET A 546 -21.08 0.40 -13.46
N TYR A 547 -20.94 1.00 -12.29
CA TYR A 547 -20.64 2.40 -12.08
C TYR A 547 -19.44 2.52 -11.15
N TYR A 548 -18.50 3.40 -11.49
CA TYR A 548 -17.41 3.75 -10.61
C TYR A 548 -17.02 5.22 -10.79
N ASN A 549 -16.85 5.93 -9.69
CA ASN A 549 -16.35 7.29 -9.72
C ASN A 549 -15.54 7.64 -8.46
N GLU A 550 -14.60 8.56 -8.63
CA GLU A 550 -13.82 9.15 -7.55
C GLU A 550 -14.16 10.65 -7.42
N PHE A 551 -14.34 11.11 -6.19
CA PHE A 551 -14.71 12.48 -5.85
C PHE A 551 -13.70 13.11 -4.90
N GLY A 552 -13.75 14.44 -4.81
CA GLY A 552 -12.91 15.23 -3.92
C GLY A 552 -11.57 15.60 -4.54
N ALA A 553 -10.53 15.73 -3.72
CA ALA A 553 -9.21 16.09 -4.21
C ALA A 553 -8.71 15.05 -5.23
N LYS A 554 -7.80 15.43 -6.13
CA LYS A 554 -7.06 14.47 -6.97
C LYS A 554 -5.71 14.13 -6.33
N PRO A 555 -5.13 12.95 -6.63
CA PRO A 555 -3.73 12.65 -6.31
C PRO A 555 -2.80 13.74 -6.83
N ALA A 556 -1.78 14.12 -6.06
CA ALA A 556 -0.79 15.11 -6.48
C ALA A 556 0.63 14.66 -6.14
N TYR A 557 1.59 15.20 -6.89
CA TYR A 557 3.02 14.97 -6.69
C TYR A 557 3.62 16.03 -5.76
N PHE A 558 4.27 15.58 -4.69
CA PHE A 558 5.00 16.44 -3.76
C PHE A 558 6.45 15.96 -3.56
N GLU A 559 7.44 16.83 -3.68
CA GLU A 559 8.85 16.44 -3.42
C GLU A 559 9.12 16.07 -1.96
N HIS A 560 8.30 16.59 -1.05
CA HIS A 560 8.41 16.39 0.39
C HIS A 560 7.12 15.78 0.93
N ILE A 561 7.23 15.06 2.04
CA ILE A 561 6.09 14.46 2.70
C ILE A 561 5.14 15.60 3.09
N THR A 562 3.92 15.53 2.56
CA THR A 562 2.89 16.52 2.81
C THR A 562 1.76 15.85 3.58
N ALA A 563 1.56 16.29 4.83
CA ALA A 563 0.42 15.91 5.65
C ALA A 563 -0.69 16.95 5.48
N ASN A 564 -1.49 16.81 4.43
CA ASN A 564 -2.58 17.72 4.14
C ASN A 564 -3.83 16.89 3.91
N ALA A 565 -4.62 16.72 4.98
CA ALA A 565 -5.80 15.89 5.05
C ALA A 565 -6.89 16.40 4.08
N LYS A 566 -6.77 16.02 2.82
CA LYS A 566 -7.71 16.39 1.77
C LYS A 566 -8.78 15.33 1.62
N TYR A 567 -10.03 15.75 1.65
CA TYR A 567 -11.16 14.87 1.44
C TYR A 567 -11.12 14.21 0.06
N TYR A 568 -11.41 12.92 0.04
CA TYR A 568 -11.67 12.14 -1.15
C TYR A 568 -12.77 11.11 -0.88
N SER A 569 -13.41 10.68 -1.94
CA SER A 569 -14.38 9.59 -1.87
C SER A 569 -14.31 8.74 -3.12
N THR A 570 -14.67 7.48 -2.98
CA THR A 570 -14.93 6.59 -4.12
C THR A 570 -16.32 6.00 -3.97
N VAL A 571 -17.03 5.84 -5.07
CA VAL A 571 -18.31 5.13 -5.14
C VAL A 571 -18.22 4.12 -6.25
N TYR A 572 -18.50 2.87 -5.94
CA TYR A 572 -18.62 1.75 -6.84
C TYR A 572 -20.01 1.15 -6.68
N GLY A 573 -20.63 0.76 -7.78
CA GLY A 573 -21.80 -0.11 -7.73
C GLY A 573 -21.93 -0.94 -8.98
N ASP A 574 -22.48 -2.14 -8.86
CA ASP A 574 -22.81 -2.98 -9.99
C ASP A 574 -24.07 -3.78 -9.73
N VAL A 575 -24.72 -4.17 -10.83
CA VAL A 575 -25.81 -5.14 -10.85
C VAL A 575 -25.47 -6.14 -11.95
N THR A 576 -25.20 -7.38 -11.56
CA THR A 576 -24.68 -8.39 -12.48
C THR A 576 -25.51 -9.67 -12.41
N TYR A 577 -25.97 -10.12 -13.58
CA TYR A 577 -26.59 -11.42 -13.79
C TYR A 577 -25.51 -12.51 -13.98
N PHE A 578 -25.74 -13.67 -13.37
CA PHE A 578 -24.88 -14.85 -13.45
C PHE A 578 -25.69 -16.11 -13.74
N SER A 579 -25.56 -16.64 -14.95
CA SER A 579 -26.19 -17.93 -15.35
C SER A 579 -25.75 -19.11 -14.48
N ARG A 580 -24.47 -19.19 -14.09
CA ARG A 580 -23.93 -20.30 -13.29
C ARG A 580 -24.48 -20.40 -11.87
N TYR A 581 -25.06 -19.32 -11.33
CA TYR A 581 -25.57 -19.25 -9.96
C TYR A 581 -27.08 -19.38 -9.91
N LYS A 582 -27.66 -20.36 -10.61
CA LYS A 582 -29.13 -20.50 -10.71
C LYS A 582 -29.78 -19.22 -11.25
N ASN A 583 -29.15 -18.57 -12.24
CA ASN A 583 -29.64 -17.32 -12.82
C ASN A 583 -29.73 -16.16 -11.82
N ASN A 584 -28.82 -16.11 -10.84
CA ASN A 584 -28.80 -15.07 -9.81
C ASN A 584 -28.47 -13.70 -10.40
N ILE A 585 -29.07 -12.66 -9.84
CA ILE A 585 -28.65 -11.28 -10.03
C ILE A 585 -28.12 -10.79 -8.68
N ILE A 586 -26.88 -10.29 -8.69
CA ILE A 586 -26.20 -9.76 -7.51
C ILE A 586 -26.01 -8.26 -7.72
N ALA A 587 -26.46 -7.47 -6.75
CA ALA A 587 -26.27 -6.03 -6.71
C ALA A 587 -25.29 -5.69 -5.59
N THR A 588 -24.27 -4.88 -5.91
CA THR A 588 -23.28 -4.41 -4.94
C THR A 588 -23.22 -2.89 -4.99
N VAL A 589 -23.14 -2.25 -3.83
CA VAL A 589 -22.74 -0.85 -3.69
C VAL A 589 -21.62 -0.79 -2.66
N LYS A 590 -20.50 -0.14 -3.01
CA LYS A 590 -19.36 0.09 -2.11
C LYS A 590 -18.95 1.55 -2.17
N THR A 591 -18.68 2.16 -1.01
CA THR A 591 -18.13 3.51 -0.94
C THR A 591 -17.00 3.59 0.08
N HIS A 592 -16.04 4.46 -0.21
CA HIS A 592 -15.03 4.89 0.75
C HIS A 592 -15.18 6.41 0.90
N GLN A 593 -15.27 6.88 2.14
CA GLN A 593 -15.37 8.29 2.50
C GLN A 593 -14.19 8.63 3.38
N GLY A 594 -13.25 9.45 2.92
CA GLY A 594 -11.98 9.56 3.63
C GLY A 594 -11.13 10.78 3.36
N LEU A 595 -9.93 10.73 3.93
CA LEU A 595 -8.92 11.76 3.85
C LEU A 595 -7.63 11.16 3.28
N ARG A 596 -7.04 11.85 2.30
CA ARG A 596 -5.66 11.59 1.90
C ARG A 596 -4.75 12.23 2.93
N LEU A 597 -4.29 11.45 3.89
CA LEU A 597 -3.51 11.92 5.03
C LEU A 597 -2.12 12.38 4.58
N TRP A 598 -1.38 11.50 3.92
CA TRP A 598 0.01 11.74 3.53
C TRP A 598 0.22 11.52 2.05
N GLN A 599 0.99 12.41 1.43
CA GLN A 599 1.45 12.27 0.05
C GLN A 599 2.94 12.58 -0.05
N TYR A 600 3.67 11.75 -0.81
CA TYR A 600 5.10 11.93 -1.09
C TYR A 600 5.41 11.35 -2.46
N HIS A 601 5.94 12.16 -3.37
CA HIS A 601 6.00 11.84 -4.79
C HIS A 601 4.59 11.40 -5.27
N SER A 602 4.48 10.23 -5.88
CA SER A 602 3.20 9.60 -6.25
C SER A 602 2.64 8.65 -5.17
N THR A 603 3.32 8.51 -4.04
CA THR A 603 2.92 7.63 -2.93
C THR A 603 1.87 8.32 -2.06
N MET A 604 0.87 7.57 -1.62
CA MET A 604 -0.22 8.11 -0.80
C MET A 604 -0.61 7.15 0.33
N LEU A 605 -1.00 7.73 1.46
CA LEU A 605 -1.66 7.04 2.56
C LEU A 605 -3.02 7.67 2.81
N ASN A 606 -4.06 6.85 2.70
CA ASN A 606 -5.44 7.24 2.86
C ASN A 606 -6.02 6.58 4.10
N VAL A 607 -6.85 7.30 4.85
CA VAL A 607 -7.76 6.72 5.86
C VAL A 607 -9.18 7.05 5.46
N TYR A 608 -10.09 6.12 5.70
CA TYR A 608 -11.46 6.25 5.23
C TYR A 608 -12.42 5.42 6.08
N LEU A 609 -13.70 5.77 6.01
CA LEU A 609 -14.81 4.91 6.38
C LEU A 609 -15.28 4.18 5.13
N SER A 610 -15.31 2.86 5.19
CA SER A 610 -15.85 1.96 4.16
C SER A 610 -17.30 1.65 4.47
N GLY A 611 -18.15 1.67 3.45
CA GLY A 611 -19.54 1.21 3.51
C GLY A 611 -19.84 0.30 2.33
N ARG A 612 -20.53 -0.82 2.57
CA ARG A 612 -20.85 -1.80 1.53
C ARG A 612 -22.21 -2.43 1.78
N VAL A 613 -22.98 -2.58 0.71
CA VAL A 613 -24.23 -3.35 0.70
C VAL A 613 -24.16 -4.31 -0.48
N ILE A 614 -24.51 -5.57 -0.23
CA ILE A 614 -24.67 -6.59 -1.27
C ILE A 614 -26.03 -7.23 -1.05
N GLU A 615 -26.79 -7.39 -2.13
CA GLU A 615 -28.03 -8.17 -2.15
C GLU A 615 -28.07 -9.05 -3.39
N ASP A 616 -28.78 -10.17 -3.30
CA ASP A 616 -29.00 -11.04 -4.44
C ASP A 616 -30.43 -11.57 -4.54
N THR A 617 -30.82 -11.97 -5.74
CA THR A 617 -32.17 -12.49 -6.00
C THR A 617 -32.41 -13.87 -5.38
N ASN A 618 -31.36 -14.67 -5.22
CA ASN A 618 -31.47 -15.99 -4.60
C ASN A 618 -31.72 -15.93 -3.09
N ARG A 619 -31.48 -14.78 -2.44
CA ARG A 619 -31.50 -14.63 -0.98
C ARG A 619 -30.50 -15.57 -0.31
N ASP A 620 -29.30 -15.66 -0.87
CA ASP A 620 -28.20 -16.40 -0.28
C ASP A 620 -27.59 -15.58 0.88
N PHE A 621 -27.52 -16.14 2.09
CA PHE A 621 -27.16 -15.39 3.31
C PHE A 621 -25.82 -14.66 3.17
N PHE A 622 -24.86 -15.28 2.48
CA PHE A 622 -23.53 -14.73 2.27
C PHE A 622 -23.47 -13.56 1.27
N ASN A 623 -24.47 -13.41 0.40
CA ASN A 623 -24.61 -12.33 -0.59
C ASN A 623 -25.64 -11.26 -0.19
N ASN A 624 -26.19 -11.32 1.03
CA ASN A 624 -27.16 -10.35 1.56
C ASN A 624 -26.60 -9.73 2.83
N ILE A 625 -25.83 -8.66 2.67
CA ILE A 625 -25.07 -8.05 3.77
C ILE A 625 -25.09 -6.53 3.71
N ALA A 626 -24.96 -5.93 4.89
CA ALA A 626 -24.58 -4.54 5.05
C ALA A 626 -23.34 -4.48 5.96
N GLU A 627 -22.32 -3.76 5.50
CA GLU A 627 -21.00 -3.69 6.11
C GLU A 627 -20.58 -2.23 6.26
N VAL A 628 -20.00 -1.87 7.40
CA VAL A 628 -19.41 -0.55 7.64
C VAL A 628 -18.18 -0.67 8.52
N GLY A 629 -17.16 0.12 8.26
CA GLY A 629 -16.00 0.16 9.16
C GLY A 629 -14.85 1.01 8.67
N PRO A 630 -13.91 1.36 9.56
CA PRO A 630 -12.72 2.11 9.19
C PRO A 630 -11.78 1.28 8.31
N GLY A 631 -11.05 1.97 7.44
CA GLY A 631 -10.01 1.40 6.60
C GLY A 631 -8.84 2.34 6.38
N ILE A 632 -7.72 1.74 6.00
CA ILE A 632 -6.48 2.41 5.62
C ILE A 632 -6.05 1.86 4.26
N GLY A 633 -5.63 2.74 3.37
CA GLY A 633 -5.20 2.42 2.01
C GLY A 633 -3.81 2.99 1.75
N PHE A 634 -2.86 2.13 1.43
CA PHE A 634 -1.52 2.51 1.02
C PHE A 634 -1.37 2.34 -0.49
N ILE A 635 -1.01 3.42 -1.17
CA ILE A 635 -0.80 3.45 -2.62
C ILE A 635 0.68 3.74 -2.84
N PRO A 636 1.53 2.73 -3.16
CA PRO A 636 2.97 2.94 -3.33
C PRO A 636 3.27 3.96 -4.43
N SER A 637 2.48 3.94 -5.50
CA SER A 637 2.49 4.95 -6.54
C SER A 637 1.14 4.93 -7.25
N ASN A 638 0.44 6.07 -7.21
CA ASN A 638 -0.84 6.23 -7.88
C ASN A 638 -0.73 6.07 -9.41
N ARG A 639 0.47 6.24 -9.97
CA ARG A 639 0.74 6.02 -11.39
C ARG A 639 0.45 4.57 -11.77
N TYR A 640 0.82 3.59 -10.95
CA TYR A 640 0.67 2.17 -11.29
C TYR A 640 -0.65 1.55 -10.83
N LYS A 641 -1.56 2.34 -10.23
CA LYS A 641 -2.87 1.88 -9.74
C LYS A 641 -2.79 0.57 -8.92
N ILE A 642 -1.79 0.53 -8.03
CA ILE A 642 -1.62 -0.51 -7.01
C ILE A 642 -2.05 0.11 -5.68
N GLU A 643 -2.97 -0.55 -4.98
CA GLU A 643 -3.41 -0.14 -3.66
C GLU A 643 -3.50 -1.34 -2.74
N LEU A 644 -2.91 -1.20 -1.55
CA LEU A 644 -3.02 -2.17 -0.48
C LEU A 644 -3.93 -1.60 0.60
N ARG A 645 -4.99 -2.33 0.92
CA ARG A 645 -6.03 -1.91 1.85
C ARG A 645 -6.10 -2.85 3.04
N TYR A 646 -6.39 -2.26 4.19
CA TYR A 646 -6.89 -2.96 5.37
C TYR A 646 -8.18 -2.30 5.82
N GLU A 647 -9.24 -3.08 6.01
CA GLU A 647 -10.53 -2.63 6.53
C GLU A 647 -10.91 -3.47 7.76
N HIS A 648 -11.31 -2.82 8.86
CA HIS A 648 -11.93 -3.47 10.00
C HIS A 648 -13.43 -3.22 9.95
N ILE A 649 -14.19 -4.23 9.58
CA ILE A 649 -15.61 -4.11 9.21
C ILE A 649 -16.51 -4.71 10.29
N ASN A 650 -17.53 -3.96 10.68
CA ASN A 650 -18.69 -4.48 11.38
C ASN A 650 -19.78 -4.74 10.33
N GLY A 651 -20.19 -6.00 10.22
CA GLY A 651 -21.17 -6.42 9.23
C GLY A 651 -22.41 -7.03 9.87
N MET A 652 -23.50 -6.97 9.12
CA MET A 652 -24.73 -7.70 9.42
C MET A 652 -25.21 -8.45 8.20
N TYR A 653 -25.80 -9.61 8.46
CA TYR A 653 -26.58 -10.36 7.50
C TYR A 653 -27.98 -9.76 7.40
N LEU A 654 -28.41 -9.44 6.19
CA LEU A 654 -29.77 -9.01 5.92
C LEU A 654 -30.70 -10.24 5.92
N PRO A 655 -32.00 -10.08 6.24
CA PRO A 655 -32.93 -11.20 6.28
C PRO A 655 -32.95 -11.99 4.97
N VAL A 656 -32.86 -13.33 5.07
CA VAL A 656 -32.84 -14.25 3.93
C VAL A 656 -33.87 -15.35 4.09
N GLY A 657 -34.47 -15.78 2.97
CA GLY A 657 -35.54 -16.78 2.96
C GLY A 657 -35.10 -18.19 2.49
N ASN A 658 -34.02 -18.30 1.72
CA ASN A 658 -33.69 -19.56 1.01
C ASN A 658 -32.42 -20.26 1.52
N SER A 659 -31.65 -19.64 2.42
CA SER A 659 -30.46 -20.25 3.00
C SER A 659 -30.33 -19.90 4.48
N THR A 660 -29.95 -20.87 5.29
CA THR A 660 -29.73 -20.70 6.73
C THR A 660 -28.36 -20.07 6.97
N ASN A 661 -28.33 -18.98 7.75
CA ASN A 661 -27.10 -18.34 8.19
C ASN A 661 -26.52 -19.08 9.41
N PRO A 662 -25.34 -19.69 9.33
CA PRO A 662 -24.75 -20.42 10.45
C PRO A 662 -23.84 -19.55 11.36
N TYR A 663 -23.73 -18.24 11.11
CA TYR A 663 -22.74 -17.36 11.73
C TYR A 663 -23.33 -16.21 12.56
N GLY A 664 -24.59 -16.33 13.00
CA GLY A 664 -25.29 -15.26 13.72
C GLY A 664 -25.58 -14.02 12.87
N LYS A 665 -26.46 -13.11 13.33
CA LYS A 665 -26.88 -11.94 12.54
C LYS A 665 -25.77 -10.92 12.29
N TYR A 666 -24.86 -10.75 13.24
CA TYR A 666 -23.79 -9.76 13.21
C TYR A 666 -22.43 -10.45 13.19
N TYR A 667 -21.45 -9.84 12.52
CA TYR A 667 -20.08 -10.37 12.45
C TYR A 667 -19.06 -9.25 12.36
N ILE A 668 -17.81 -9.60 12.69
CA ILE A 668 -16.63 -8.75 12.46
C ILE A 668 -15.81 -9.34 11.32
N ASN A 669 -15.35 -8.49 10.41
CA ASN A 669 -14.54 -8.89 9.28
C ASN A 669 -13.30 -8.00 9.14
N ASN A 670 -12.12 -8.57 9.35
CA ASN A 670 -10.85 -7.94 9.01
C ASN A 670 -10.52 -8.33 7.57
N LEU A 671 -10.50 -7.34 6.67
CA LEU A 671 -10.24 -7.51 5.25
C LEU A 671 -8.87 -6.91 4.90
N VAL A 672 -7.98 -7.72 4.34
CA VAL A 672 -6.74 -7.27 3.69
C VAL A 672 -6.91 -7.48 2.20
N GLN A 673 -6.68 -6.45 1.38
CA GLN A 673 -6.95 -6.50 -0.05
C GLN A 673 -5.81 -5.80 -0.81
N LEU A 674 -5.31 -6.43 -1.87
CA LEU A 674 -4.41 -5.80 -2.83
C LEU A 674 -5.19 -5.56 -4.12
N PHE A 675 -5.48 -4.31 -4.43
CA PHE A 675 -6.06 -3.91 -5.69
C PHE A 675 -4.96 -3.60 -6.70
N PHE A 676 -5.01 -4.24 -7.87
CA PHE A 676 -4.15 -3.94 -9.00
C PHE A 676 -4.97 -3.85 -10.29
N TYR A 677 -4.88 -2.71 -10.97
CA TYR A 677 -5.46 -2.52 -12.29
C TYR A 677 -4.46 -1.87 -13.23
N THR A 678 -4.23 -2.48 -14.39
CA THR A 678 -3.34 -1.92 -15.40
C THR A 678 -3.95 -2.03 -16.78
N LYS A 679 -3.74 -0.99 -17.59
CA LYS A 679 -3.95 -1.06 -19.04
C LYS A 679 -2.61 -1.38 -19.68
N LEU A 680 -2.58 -2.44 -20.47
CA LEU A 680 -1.43 -2.93 -21.22
C LEU A 680 -1.50 -2.49 -22.68
#